data_AF-A0AAD9G1C7-F1
#
_entry.id   AF-A0AAD9G1C7-F1
#
_cell.length_a   1.000
_cell.length_b   1.000
_cell.length_c   1.000
_cell.angle_alpha   90.00
_cell.angle_beta   90.00
_cell.angle_gamma   90.00
#
_symmetry.space_group_name_H-M   'P 1'
#
loop_
_entity.id
_entity.type
_entity.pdbx_description
1 polymer ?
#
loop_
_entity_poly.entity_id
_entity_poly.type
_entity_poly.pdbx_seq_one_letter_code
_entity_poly.pdbx_strand_id
1 'polypeptide(L)'
;MDAATRLADAHPSFAANKEVELALWKPCFYRRIEDFRRRIRKYAAAAQADRNVREHFARVSSEFQHFLTEAAGFYAHLRDVYALWLQRAAKEGTDPAVTRCRQSLHRCYVFLGDLARYRELHSQKAKKNFAAAEALYHRALAVLPENGNPHNQLAVLATYVEAETVAVYRYCRSLLTSQPFTTAEENLALLFERSRQRPLAAPTTFTSSSPSSKEKSTFLKSYLHRLTRMHGILFAQSSSRGSPTASSSKGSTSESVTPVYPRDMEAVLFKDMQTLLHAGVVGDALLLKVVVTNIFCIIRASDSRSQSSPREDAFRLSIRTITCVLEFLLDSLDIKPKAGEKDPALSAFRLAGPVTVFCDHLELHSDMLEQLEHLLVRRQKKLYSDVATNDQGAGTNQYASAFLEALAKIVNHSRICDLYAPLVAGLGHQNADEVPTAVNEQQHLLKESLELRGFTPLEQDGKESTWYDEWALQTSATGANSASPVTPLSDAESAKIRAWKLYHFARYLCDGYEGDPLLFCSATGQFTTSPVVGKENTQQDNDTSGSFASLSLGFLSSESTKQQPQPQGAFGNDNYAGAGLDEDDDFEDEVIVFRPSPALRGQSGSQPVKQHGSSMTGAPSPLDTLSGGGAFSLRAPSPISPPEGNTNNQNSAFGSANGSFGTSLGYPSFNTFNDAGSFSSQSLL
;
A
#
# COMPACT_ATOMS: atom_id res chain seq x y z
N MET A 1 9.12 -5.27 36.25
CA MET A 1 8.29 -4.13 35.78
C MET A 1 8.58 -2.91 36.63
N ASP A 2 8.34 -2.94 37.95
CA ASP A 2 8.53 -1.78 38.85
C ASP A 2 9.89 -1.09 38.81
N ALA A 3 10.99 -1.86 38.72
CA ALA A 3 12.33 -1.29 38.59
C ALA A 3 12.51 -0.50 37.29
N ALA A 4 11.97 -1.02 36.18
CA ALA A 4 12.00 -0.37 34.88
C ALA A 4 11.10 0.87 34.84
N THR A 5 9.91 0.79 35.44
CA THR A 5 9.00 1.93 35.61
C THR A 5 9.68 3.07 36.35
N ARG A 6 10.27 2.80 37.54
CA ARG A 6 10.99 3.82 38.32
C ARG A 6 12.16 4.44 37.56
N LEU A 7 12.90 3.63 36.79
CA LEU A 7 14.00 4.11 35.98
C LEU A 7 13.52 5.05 34.87
N ALA A 8 12.47 4.66 34.14
CA ALA A 8 11.90 5.46 33.08
C ALA A 8 11.30 6.77 33.62
N ASP A 9 10.61 6.74 34.75
CA ASP A 9 10.01 7.93 35.38
C ASP A 9 11.08 8.96 35.81
N ALA A 10 12.18 8.48 36.41
CA ALA A 10 13.25 9.35 36.89
C ALA A 10 14.15 9.84 35.75
N HIS A 11 14.46 8.98 34.79
CA HIS A 11 15.45 9.24 33.73
C HIS A 11 14.99 8.67 32.37
N PRO A 12 13.99 9.28 31.69
CA PRO A 12 13.45 8.77 30.44
C PRO A 12 14.50 8.59 29.33
N SER A 13 15.37 9.59 29.12
CA SER A 13 16.43 9.53 28.10
C SER A 13 17.45 8.43 28.38
N PHE A 14 17.80 8.21 29.63
CA PHE A 14 18.70 7.12 30.02
C PHE A 14 18.02 5.76 29.84
N ALA A 15 16.75 5.62 30.21
CA ALA A 15 15.97 4.40 30.01
C ALA A 15 15.87 4.05 28.51
N ALA A 16 15.61 5.03 27.65
CA ALA A 16 15.59 4.86 26.20
C ALA A 16 16.98 4.49 25.66
N ASN A 17 18.05 5.10 26.18
CA ASN A 17 19.42 4.74 25.82
C ASN A 17 19.82 3.31 26.24
N LYS A 18 19.15 2.75 27.25
CA LYS A 18 19.29 1.35 27.66
C LYS A 18 18.23 0.43 27.04
N GLU A 19 17.37 0.97 26.17
CA GLU A 19 16.30 0.27 25.47
C GLU A 19 15.48 -0.64 26.41
N VAL A 20 15.15 -0.13 27.59
CA VAL A 20 14.55 -0.93 28.69
C VAL A 20 13.27 -1.64 28.23
N GLU A 21 12.47 -0.99 27.39
CA GLU A 21 11.26 -1.57 26.79
C GLU A 21 11.55 -2.80 25.92
N LEU A 22 12.64 -2.77 25.15
CA LEU A 22 13.07 -3.83 24.26
C LEU A 22 13.74 -4.97 25.04
N ALA A 23 14.65 -4.63 25.95
CA ALA A 23 15.39 -5.59 26.78
C ALA A 23 14.45 -6.49 27.60
N LEU A 24 13.28 -6.00 27.99
CA LEU A 24 12.29 -6.76 28.74
C LEU A 24 11.33 -7.57 27.85
N TRP A 25 11.12 -7.17 26.59
CA TRP A 25 10.08 -7.76 25.73
C TRP A 25 10.23 -9.27 25.57
N LYS A 26 11.37 -9.73 25.04
CA LYS A 26 11.62 -11.16 24.78
C LYS A 26 11.60 -12.02 26.06
N PRO A 27 12.40 -11.71 27.11
CA PRO A 27 12.51 -12.58 28.28
C PRO A 27 11.27 -12.54 29.19
N CYS A 28 10.65 -11.37 29.40
CA CYS A 28 9.59 -11.21 30.38
C CYS A 28 8.18 -11.35 29.78
N PHE A 29 7.99 -10.95 28.53
CA PHE A 29 6.66 -10.88 27.93
C PHE A 29 6.46 -11.92 26.84
N TYR A 30 7.21 -11.85 25.74
CA TYR A 30 7.01 -12.70 24.56
C TYR A 30 7.12 -14.19 24.88
N ARG A 31 8.17 -14.63 25.59
CA ARG A 31 8.31 -16.03 26.01
C ARG A 31 7.11 -16.52 26.84
N ARG A 32 6.60 -15.67 27.74
CA ARG A 32 5.42 -15.99 28.57
C ARG A 32 4.14 -16.06 27.74
N ILE A 33 3.96 -15.16 26.76
CA ILE A 33 2.87 -15.21 25.78
C ILE A 33 2.91 -16.55 25.04
N GLU A 34 4.05 -16.95 24.49
CA GLU A 34 4.18 -18.22 23.76
C GLU A 34 3.89 -19.44 24.65
N ASP A 35 4.33 -19.42 25.92
CA ASP A 35 3.99 -20.48 26.87
C ASP A 35 2.49 -20.57 27.15
N PHE A 36 1.79 -19.44 27.28
CA PHE A 36 0.32 -19.43 27.37
C PHE A 36 -0.32 -19.96 26.09
N ARG A 37 0.11 -19.49 24.91
CA ARG A 37 -0.40 -19.95 23.61
C ARG A 37 -0.21 -21.45 23.41
N ARG A 38 0.92 -22.01 23.83
CA ARG A 38 1.21 -23.45 23.76
C ARG A 38 0.26 -24.24 24.67
N ARG A 39 0.06 -23.79 25.91
CA ARG A 39 -0.88 -24.41 26.87
C ARG A 39 -2.32 -24.35 26.38
N ILE A 40 -2.79 -23.19 25.93
CA ILE A 40 -4.15 -22.99 25.40
C ILE A 40 -4.41 -23.93 24.21
N ARG A 41 -3.47 -24.04 23.25
CA ARG A 41 -3.61 -24.98 22.12
C ARG A 41 -3.71 -26.44 22.57
N LYS A 42 -2.88 -26.84 23.54
CA LYS A 42 -2.90 -28.20 24.11
C LYS A 42 -4.25 -28.53 24.76
N TYR A 43 -4.78 -27.62 25.58
CA TYR A 43 -6.04 -27.84 26.28
C TYR A 43 -7.26 -27.71 25.36
N ALA A 44 -7.23 -26.81 24.37
CA ALA A 44 -8.31 -26.70 23.38
C ALA A 44 -8.53 -28.02 22.62
N ALA A 45 -7.45 -28.70 22.25
CA ALA A 45 -7.52 -30.01 21.60
C ALA A 45 -8.09 -31.11 22.51
N ALA A 46 -7.83 -31.04 23.82
CA ALA A 46 -8.26 -32.03 24.81
C ALA A 46 -9.63 -31.74 25.45
N ALA A 47 -10.13 -30.50 25.40
CA ALA A 47 -11.35 -30.04 26.07
C ALA A 47 -12.66 -30.60 25.48
N GLN A 48 -12.60 -31.32 24.36
CA GLN A 48 -13.76 -31.98 23.76
C GLN A 48 -14.26 -33.20 24.56
N ALA A 49 -13.42 -33.78 25.42
CA ALA A 49 -13.71 -35.05 26.10
C ALA A 49 -13.95 -34.97 27.61
N ASP A 50 -13.44 -33.95 28.33
CA ASP A 50 -13.47 -33.90 29.80
C ASP A 50 -13.82 -32.49 30.33
N ARG A 51 -14.75 -32.44 31.30
CA ARG A 51 -15.16 -31.22 32.01
C ARG A 51 -14.01 -30.57 32.77
N ASN A 52 -13.17 -31.34 33.45
CA ASN A 52 -12.03 -30.81 34.22
C ASN A 52 -11.02 -30.12 33.30
N VAL A 53 -10.81 -30.67 32.10
CA VAL A 53 -9.94 -30.08 31.07
C VAL A 53 -10.53 -28.77 30.54
N ARG A 54 -11.86 -28.68 30.39
CA ARG A 54 -12.56 -27.45 29.98
C ARG A 54 -12.46 -26.35 31.03
N GLU A 55 -12.63 -26.69 32.30
CA GLU A 55 -12.47 -25.73 33.42
C GLU A 55 -11.02 -25.24 33.51
N HIS A 56 -10.04 -26.14 33.34
CA HIS A 56 -8.63 -25.77 33.28
C HIS A 56 -8.31 -24.86 32.07
N PHE A 57 -8.87 -25.16 30.89
CA PHE A 57 -8.75 -24.31 29.71
C PHE A 57 -9.29 -22.89 29.95
N ALA A 58 -10.46 -22.78 30.59
CA ALA A 58 -11.05 -21.49 30.93
C ALA A 58 -10.16 -20.70 31.92
N ARG A 59 -9.61 -21.37 32.94
CA ARG A 59 -8.70 -20.75 33.91
C ARG A 59 -7.43 -20.23 33.25
N VAL A 60 -6.74 -21.06 32.46
CA VAL A 60 -5.52 -20.66 31.73
C VAL A 60 -5.80 -19.52 30.75
N SER A 61 -6.97 -19.53 30.10
CA SER A 61 -7.38 -18.44 29.20
C SER A 61 -7.59 -17.13 29.96
N SER A 62 -8.20 -17.18 31.15
CA SER A 62 -8.39 -16.02 32.02
C SER A 62 -7.06 -15.47 32.56
N GLU A 63 -6.17 -16.35 33.04
CA GLU A 63 -4.81 -15.98 33.46
C GLU A 63 -4.04 -15.29 32.33
N PHE A 64 -4.17 -15.79 31.10
CA PHE A 64 -3.52 -15.18 29.94
C PHE A 64 -4.08 -13.79 29.63
N GLN A 65 -5.41 -13.61 29.66
CA GLN A 65 -6.04 -12.30 29.45
C GLN A 65 -5.63 -11.28 30.53
N HIS A 66 -5.52 -11.72 31.79
CA HIS A 66 -5.01 -10.88 32.87
C HIS A 66 -3.55 -10.49 32.64
N PHE A 67 -2.68 -11.45 32.31
CA PHE A 67 -1.28 -11.19 31.97
C PHE A 67 -1.12 -10.17 30.84
N LEU A 68 -1.89 -10.30 29.76
CA LEU A 68 -1.88 -9.35 28.64
C LEU A 68 -2.34 -7.95 29.06
N THR A 69 -3.26 -7.85 30.03
CA THR A 69 -3.75 -6.58 30.55
C THR A 69 -2.68 -5.86 31.37
N GLU A 70 -2.01 -6.58 32.28
CA GLU A 70 -0.90 -6.04 33.07
C GLU A 70 0.28 -5.61 32.19
N ALA A 71 0.65 -6.45 31.20
CA ALA A 71 1.69 -6.12 30.24
C ALA A 71 1.33 -4.87 29.41
N ALA A 72 0.07 -4.74 28.99
CA ALA A 72 -0.39 -3.56 28.27
C ALA A 72 -0.36 -2.30 29.14
N GLY A 73 -0.70 -2.41 30.44
CA GLY A 73 -0.56 -1.32 31.39
C GLY A 73 0.89 -0.85 31.52
N PHE A 74 1.83 -1.80 31.65
CA PHE A 74 3.26 -1.50 31.72
C PHE A 74 3.80 -0.76 30.48
N TYR A 75 3.53 -1.27 29.27
CA TYR A 75 4.01 -0.61 28.04
C TYR A 75 3.26 0.69 27.72
N ALA A 76 2.00 0.85 28.17
CA ALA A 76 1.27 2.10 28.08
C ALA A 76 1.91 3.18 28.96
N HIS A 77 2.35 2.82 30.17
CA HIS A 77 3.10 3.71 31.05
C HIS A 77 4.41 4.18 30.41
N LEU A 78 5.23 3.25 29.91
CA LEU A 78 6.49 3.60 29.23
C LEU A 78 6.26 4.50 28.02
N ARG A 79 5.24 4.21 27.20
CA ARG A 79 4.81 5.07 26.08
C ARG A 79 4.54 6.50 26.56
N ASP A 80 3.77 6.66 27.63
CA ASP A 80 3.37 7.99 28.13
C ASP A 80 4.58 8.76 28.69
N VAL A 81 5.49 8.08 29.38
CA VAL A 81 6.75 8.65 29.86
C VAL A 81 7.61 9.17 28.69
N TYR A 82 7.84 8.34 27.67
CA TYR A 82 8.65 8.73 26.52
C TYR A 82 7.99 9.85 25.69
N ALA A 83 6.67 9.77 25.48
CA ALA A 83 5.92 10.82 24.78
C ALA A 83 6.00 12.17 25.51
N LEU A 84 5.80 12.18 26.83
CA LEU A 84 5.88 13.38 27.65
C LEU A 84 7.29 13.98 27.67
N TRP A 85 8.32 13.14 27.75
CA TRP A 85 9.71 13.60 27.70
C TRP A 85 10.02 14.25 26.34
N LEU A 86 9.63 13.60 25.24
CA LEU A 86 9.81 14.11 23.89
C LEU A 86 9.09 15.45 23.66
N GLN A 87 7.86 15.63 24.16
CA GLN A 87 7.14 16.91 24.09
C GLN A 87 7.91 18.06 24.77
N ARG A 88 8.71 17.76 25.80
CA ARG A 88 9.53 18.75 26.50
C ARG A 88 10.87 18.99 25.78
N ALA A 89 11.49 17.91 25.29
CA ALA A 89 12.80 17.93 24.64
C ALA A 89 12.77 18.41 23.18
N ALA A 90 11.60 18.38 22.51
CA ALA A 90 11.45 18.75 21.09
C ALA A 90 11.80 20.21 20.75
N LYS A 91 12.15 21.04 21.74
CA LYS A 91 12.61 22.43 21.53
C LYS A 91 14.10 22.55 21.19
N GLU A 92 14.88 21.47 21.31
CA GLU A 92 16.35 21.49 21.23
C GLU A 92 16.89 20.54 20.14
N GLY A 93 16.39 20.65 18.90
CA GLY A 93 16.60 19.69 17.79
C GLY A 93 18.01 19.07 17.64
N THR A 94 18.02 17.83 17.16
CA THR A 94 19.15 16.90 16.85
C THR A 94 19.93 16.23 18.00
N ASP A 95 19.44 16.26 19.24
CA ASP A 95 20.02 15.45 20.33
C ASP A 95 19.83 13.92 20.06
N PRO A 96 20.90 13.10 20.08
CA PRO A 96 20.80 11.64 20.06
C PRO A 96 19.83 11.04 21.08
N ALA A 97 19.59 11.71 22.22
CA ALA A 97 18.57 11.30 23.20
C ALA A 97 17.14 11.41 22.63
N VAL A 98 16.84 12.42 21.82
CA VAL A 98 15.55 12.57 21.13
C VAL A 98 15.30 11.42 20.18
N THR A 99 16.31 11.05 19.38
CA THR A 99 16.22 9.90 18.47
C THR A 99 15.97 8.60 19.23
N ARG A 100 16.72 8.33 20.31
CA ARG A 100 16.55 7.11 21.11
C ARG A 100 15.18 7.04 21.79
N CYS A 101 14.73 8.14 22.42
CA CYS A 101 13.39 8.18 23.02
C CYS A 101 12.28 7.97 21.99
N ARG A 102 12.43 8.51 20.77
CA ARG A 102 11.48 8.30 19.67
C ARG A 102 11.43 6.83 19.25
N GLN A 103 12.57 6.18 19.14
CA GLN A 103 12.67 4.74 18.87
C GLN A 103 11.98 3.92 19.98
N SER A 104 12.23 4.24 21.26
CA SER A 104 11.58 3.58 22.40
C SER A 104 10.07 3.80 22.41
N LEU A 105 9.58 5.01 22.09
CA LEU A 105 8.16 5.30 21.95
C LEU A 105 7.52 4.46 20.82
N HIS A 106 8.17 4.41 19.65
CA HIS A 106 7.75 3.58 18.53
C HIS A 106 7.62 2.11 18.94
N ARG A 107 8.65 1.54 19.58
CA ARG A 107 8.63 0.15 20.07
C ARG A 107 7.51 -0.11 21.07
N CYS A 108 7.24 0.83 21.98
CA CYS A 108 6.11 0.71 22.91
C CYS A 108 4.78 0.60 22.16
N TYR A 109 4.57 1.39 21.09
CA TYR A 109 3.36 1.25 20.25
C TYR A 109 3.29 -0.11 19.54
N VAL A 110 4.40 -0.62 19.00
CA VAL A 110 4.45 -1.95 18.39
C VAL A 110 4.08 -3.04 19.40
N PHE A 111 4.70 -3.04 20.59
CA PHE A 111 4.42 -4.02 21.64
C PHE A 111 2.98 -3.92 22.15
N LEU A 112 2.44 -2.71 22.31
CA LEU A 112 1.03 -2.52 22.63
C LEU A 112 0.12 -3.09 21.54
N GLY A 113 0.46 -2.90 20.26
CA GLY A 113 -0.25 -3.48 19.13
C GLY A 113 -0.24 -5.01 19.17
N ASP A 114 0.91 -5.62 19.44
CA ASP A 114 1.06 -7.06 19.60
C ASP A 114 0.22 -7.60 20.76
N LEU A 115 0.26 -6.95 21.92
CA LEU A 115 -0.55 -7.30 23.09
C LEU A 115 -2.05 -7.21 22.78
N ALA A 116 -2.49 -6.14 22.10
CA ALA A 116 -3.87 -5.98 21.66
C ALA A 116 -4.29 -7.08 20.66
N ARG A 117 -3.39 -7.45 19.73
CA ARG A 117 -3.61 -8.55 18.78
C ARG A 117 -3.76 -9.89 19.48
N TYR A 118 -2.87 -10.23 20.41
CA TYR A 118 -2.96 -11.48 21.17
C TYR A 118 -4.22 -11.53 22.04
N ARG A 119 -4.59 -10.41 22.65
CA ARG A 119 -5.82 -10.28 23.44
C ARG A 119 -7.05 -10.62 22.61
N GLU A 120 -7.13 -10.08 21.40
CA GLU A 120 -8.26 -10.33 20.50
C GLU A 120 -8.23 -11.75 19.93
N LEU A 121 -7.07 -12.25 19.51
CA LEU A 121 -6.91 -13.61 18.99
C LEU A 121 -7.41 -14.67 19.98
N HIS A 122 -7.17 -14.44 21.28
CA HIS A 122 -7.56 -15.32 22.37
C HIS A 122 -8.81 -14.84 23.13
N SER A 123 -9.59 -13.91 22.56
CA SER A 123 -10.89 -13.54 23.10
C SER A 123 -11.91 -14.67 22.89
N GLN A 124 -12.98 -14.70 23.67
CA GLN A 124 -14.09 -15.65 23.47
C GLN A 124 -15.08 -15.20 22.37
N LYS A 125 -14.81 -14.07 21.70
CA LYS A 125 -15.67 -13.53 20.64
C LYS A 125 -15.57 -14.38 19.38
N ALA A 126 -16.72 -14.67 18.75
CA ALA A 126 -16.80 -15.39 17.49
C ALA A 126 -16.19 -14.59 16.32
N LYS A 127 -16.54 -13.31 16.21
CA LYS A 127 -15.94 -12.37 15.26
C LYS A 127 -14.82 -11.60 15.94
N LYS A 128 -13.60 -11.71 15.40
CA LYS A 128 -12.44 -10.97 15.90
C LYS A 128 -12.46 -9.53 15.41
N ASN A 129 -12.12 -8.59 16.29
CA ASN A 129 -11.98 -7.17 15.95
C ASN A 129 -10.58 -6.66 16.30
N PHE A 130 -9.72 -6.56 15.29
CA PHE A 130 -8.33 -6.13 15.44
C PHE A 130 -8.13 -4.60 15.38
N ALA A 131 -9.19 -3.79 15.36
CA ALA A 131 -9.08 -2.33 15.22
C ALA A 131 -8.19 -1.66 16.28
N ALA A 132 -8.17 -2.18 17.51
CA ALA A 132 -7.29 -1.67 18.56
C ALA A 132 -5.80 -1.91 18.24
N ALA A 133 -5.46 -3.09 17.71
CA ALA A 133 -4.08 -3.41 17.31
C ALA A 133 -3.68 -2.59 16.07
N GLU A 134 -4.58 -2.51 15.07
CA GLU A 134 -4.43 -1.69 13.87
C GLU A 134 -4.08 -0.23 14.22
N ALA A 135 -4.87 0.40 15.11
CA ALA A 135 -4.63 1.78 15.53
C ALA A 135 -3.27 1.99 16.22
N LEU A 136 -2.80 0.99 16.99
CA LEU A 136 -1.50 1.06 17.66
C LEU A 136 -0.33 0.93 16.67
N TYR A 137 -0.43 0.05 15.68
CA TYR A 137 0.58 -0.03 14.61
C TYR A 137 0.59 1.23 13.74
N HIS A 138 -0.57 1.84 13.46
CA HIS A 138 -0.60 3.14 12.78
C HIS A 138 0.04 4.27 13.61
N ARG A 139 -0.14 4.27 14.93
CA ARG A 139 0.60 5.20 15.80
C ARG A 139 2.10 4.95 15.79
N ALA A 140 2.55 3.70 15.70
CA ALA A 140 3.97 3.38 15.52
C ALA A 140 4.53 3.97 14.21
N LEU A 141 3.78 3.86 13.10
CA LEU A 141 4.14 4.48 11.81
C LEU A 141 4.11 6.01 11.85
N ALA A 142 3.24 6.62 12.65
CA ALA A 142 3.23 8.07 12.83
C ALA A 142 4.49 8.56 13.55
N VAL A 143 5.08 7.75 14.44
CA VAL A 143 6.30 8.10 15.20
C VAL A 143 7.57 7.86 14.39
N LEU A 144 7.62 6.76 13.63
CA LEU A 144 8.79 6.34 12.84
C LEU A 144 8.32 5.63 11.55
N PRO A 145 7.94 6.39 10.51
CA PRO A 145 7.45 5.83 9.24
C PRO A 145 8.52 5.05 8.46
N GLU A 146 9.80 5.31 8.73
CA GLU A 146 10.97 4.66 8.12
C GLU A 146 11.08 3.17 8.46
N ASN A 147 10.45 2.73 9.55
CA ASN A 147 10.57 1.36 10.04
C ASN A 147 9.50 0.45 9.44
N GLY A 148 9.94 -0.65 8.79
CA GLY A 148 9.05 -1.59 8.12
C GLY A 148 8.21 -2.47 9.07
N ASN A 149 8.60 -2.66 10.33
CA ASN A 149 7.97 -3.64 11.23
C ASN A 149 6.45 -3.41 11.43
N PRO A 150 5.94 -2.20 11.71
CA PRO A 150 4.51 -1.99 11.82
C PRO A 150 3.74 -2.36 10.54
N HIS A 151 4.31 -2.16 9.35
CA HIS A 151 3.70 -2.62 8.10
C HIS A 151 3.61 -4.14 8.06
N ASN A 152 4.66 -4.88 8.43
CA ASN A 152 4.58 -6.35 8.58
C ASN A 152 3.47 -6.77 9.56
N GLN A 153 3.34 -6.12 10.71
CA GLN A 153 2.29 -6.46 11.67
C GLN A 153 0.88 -6.16 11.14
N LEU A 154 0.70 -5.04 10.41
CA LEU A 154 -0.56 -4.73 9.71
C LEU A 154 -0.88 -5.76 8.62
N ALA A 155 0.14 -6.28 7.92
CA ALA A 155 -0.04 -7.37 6.97
C ALA A 155 -0.55 -8.64 7.67
N VAL A 156 0.03 -9.00 8.82
CA VAL A 156 -0.45 -10.13 9.64
C VAL A 156 -1.91 -9.94 10.03
N LEU A 157 -2.34 -8.75 10.49
CA LEU A 157 -3.74 -8.48 10.78
C LEU A 157 -4.63 -8.67 9.55
N ALA A 158 -4.20 -8.17 8.38
CA ALA A 158 -4.92 -8.34 7.13
C ALA A 158 -5.10 -9.82 6.76
N THR A 159 -4.12 -10.69 7.06
CA THR A 159 -4.28 -12.14 6.86
C THR A 159 -5.35 -12.78 7.74
N TYR A 160 -5.57 -12.29 8.96
CA TYR A 160 -6.58 -12.82 9.88
C TYR A 160 -8.02 -12.49 9.45
N VAL A 161 -8.20 -11.40 8.71
CA VAL A 161 -9.50 -10.98 8.16
C VAL A 161 -9.64 -11.31 6.67
N GLU A 162 -8.76 -12.16 6.14
CA GLU A 162 -8.75 -12.62 4.74
C GLU A 162 -8.65 -11.48 3.70
N ALA A 163 -8.08 -10.34 4.07
CA ALA A 163 -7.83 -9.19 3.20
C ALA A 163 -6.48 -9.33 2.48
N GLU A 164 -6.38 -10.32 1.58
CA GLU A 164 -5.11 -10.74 0.99
C GLU A 164 -4.36 -9.63 0.23
N THR A 165 -5.03 -8.86 -0.62
CA THR A 165 -4.40 -7.75 -1.36
C THR A 165 -3.84 -6.68 -0.41
N VAL A 166 -4.51 -6.45 0.73
CA VAL A 166 -4.02 -5.53 1.76
C VAL A 166 -2.79 -6.10 2.46
N ALA A 167 -2.75 -7.41 2.71
CA ALA A 167 -1.57 -8.07 3.27
C ALA A 167 -0.37 -7.99 2.31
N VAL A 168 -0.56 -8.27 1.02
CA VAL A 168 0.49 -8.11 -0.01
C VAL A 168 1.03 -6.67 0.00
N TYR A 169 0.14 -5.69 -0.11
CA TYR A 169 0.52 -4.28 -0.06
C TYR A 169 1.33 -3.92 1.19
N ARG A 170 0.89 -4.38 2.37
CA ARG A 170 1.59 -4.09 3.63
C ARG A 170 2.95 -4.80 3.73
N TYR A 171 3.09 -6.03 3.23
CA TYR A 171 4.41 -6.68 3.15
C TYR A 171 5.33 -5.95 2.16
N CYS A 172 4.85 -5.54 0.99
CA CYS A 172 5.62 -4.72 0.05
C CYS A 172 6.07 -3.41 0.71
N ARG A 173 5.17 -2.71 1.40
CA ARG A 173 5.52 -1.50 2.16
C ARG A 173 6.57 -1.75 3.23
N SER A 174 6.49 -2.88 3.93
CA SER A 174 7.47 -3.29 4.94
C SER A 174 8.89 -3.50 4.39
N LEU A 175 9.03 -3.76 3.09
CA LEU A 175 10.31 -3.96 2.40
C LEU A 175 10.81 -2.68 1.71
N LEU A 176 9.92 -1.72 1.45
CA LEU A 176 10.20 -0.46 0.74
C LEU A 176 10.16 0.72 1.71
N THR A 177 10.83 0.57 2.84
CA THR A 177 11.14 1.66 3.78
C THR A 177 12.66 1.78 3.94
N SER A 178 13.14 2.85 4.57
CA SER A 178 14.59 3.05 4.76
C SER A 178 15.18 2.15 5.85
N GLN A 179 14.34 1.58 6.71
CA GLN A 179 14.66 0.46 7.61
C GLN A 179 13.72 -0.73 7.30
N PRO A 180 14.00 -1.52 6.23
CA PRO A 180 13.17 -2.65 5.85
C PRO A 180 13.07 -3.70 6.97
N PHE A 181 11.93 -4.38 7.03
CA PHE A 181 11.78 -5.55 7.90
C PHE A 181 11.85 -6.83 7.06
N THR A 182 13.03 -7.43 7.02
CA THR A 182 13.43 -8.54 6.14
C THR A 182 12.50 -9.75 6.19
N THR A 183 11.93 -10.09 7.36
CA THR A 183 10.99 -11.22 7.47
C THR A 183 9.72 -11.05 6.62
N ALA A 184 9.35 -9.83 6.23
CA ALA A 184 8.23 -9.61 5.32
C ALA A 184 8.41 -10.34 3.99
N GLU A 185 9.65 -10.56 3.54
CA GLU A 185 10.00 -11.29 2.31
C GLU A 185 9.48 -12.73 2.34
N GLU A 186 9.80 -13.48 3.41
CA GLU A 186 9.36 -14.86 3.56
C GLU A 186 7.84 -14.97 3.74
N ASN A 187 7.27 -14.07 4.52
CA ASN A 187 5.83 -14.01 4.73
C ASN A 187 5.07 -13.72 3.43
N LEU A 188 5.61 -12.84 2.58
CA LEU A 188 5.05 -12.52 1.27
C LEU A 188 5.16 -13.73 0.32
N ALA A 189 6.30 -14.42 0.30
CA ALA A 189 6.49 -15.64 -0.48
C ALA A 189 5.47 -16.73 -0.10
N LEU A 190 5.27 -16.97 1.21
CA LEU A 190 4.27 -17.92 1.72
C LEU A 190 2.84 -17.52 1.35
N LEU A 191 2.53 -16.23 1.36
CA LEU A 191 1.22 -15.73 0.95
C LEU A 191 0.98 -15.97 -0.54
N PHE A 192 1.95 -15.67 -1.40
CA PHE A 192 1.85 -15.93 -2.85
C PHE A 192 1.73 -17.43 -3.16
N GLU A 193 2.48 -18.27 -2.45
CA GLU A 193 2.36 -19.74 -2.53
C GLU A 193 0.93 -20.19 -2.24
N ARG A 194 0.35 -19.73 -1.14
CA ARG A 194 -1.04 -20.03 -0.76
C ARG A 194 -2.03 -19.52 -1.80
N SER A 195 -1.82 -18.32 -2.33
CA SER A 195 -2.69 -17.74 -3.35
C SER A 195 -2.67 -18.52 -4.66
N ARG A 196 -1.50 -19.06 -5.03
CA ARG A 196 -1.29 -19.91 -6.22
C ARG A 196 -2.02 -21.24 -6.11
N GLN A 197 -2.09 -21.83 -4.92
CA GLN A 197 -2.76 -23.12 -4.69
C GLN A 197 -4.30 -23.04 -4.76
N ARG A 198 -4.90 -21.89 -4.43
CA ARG A 198 -6.37 -21.73 -4.54
C ARG A 198 -6.80 -21.57 -6.00
N PRO A 199 -7.73 -22.37 -6.56
CA PRO A 199 -8.15 -22.27 -7.95
C PRO A 199 -8.63 -20.87 -8.35
N LEU A 200 -8.37 -20.47 -9.60
CA LEU A 200 -8.98 -19.27 -10.15
C LEU A 200 -10.46 -19.50 -10.40
N ALA A 201 -11.29 -18.55 -9.97
CA ALA A 201 -12.68 -18.51 -10.39
C ALA A 201 -12.76 -18.27 -11.91
N ALA A 202 -13.73 -18.91 -12.56
CA ALA A 202 -14.01 -18.68 -13.97
C ALA A 202 -14.33 -17.19 -14.21
N PRO A 203 -13.95 -16.63 -15.37
CA PRO A 203 -14.34 -15.27 -15.75
C PRO A 203 -15.85 -15.12 -15.63
N THR A 204 -16.28 -14.19 -14.80
CA THR A 204 -17.71 -13.94 -14.53
C THR A 204 -18.07 -12.60 -15.15
N THR A 205 -19.30 -12.43 -15.63
CA THR A 205 -19.83 -11.12 -16.05
C THR A 205 -20.93 -10.71 -15.09
N PHE A 206 -21.17 -9.40 -14.96
CA PHE A 206 -22.39 -8.95 -14.29
C PHE A 206 -23.59 -9.45 -15.10
N THR A 207 -24.48 -10.18 -14.42
CA THR A 207 -25.67 -10.83 -14.99
C THR A 207 -26.84 -9.86 -15.14
N SER A 208 -26.75 -8.68 -14.52
CA SER A 208 -27.78 -7.64 -14.43
C SER A 208 -27.19 -6.27 -14.77
N SER A 209 -28.01 -5.38 -15.32
CA SER A 209 -27.69 -3.95 -15.50
C SER A 209 -27.50 -3.21 -14.16
N SER A 210 -27.99 -3.77 -13.06
CA SER A 210 -27.78 -3.31 -11.69
C SER A 210 -27.25 -4.47 -10.83
N PRO A 211 -25.92 -4.66 -10.77
CA PRO A 211 -25.35 -5.77 -10.00
C PRO A 211 -25.53 -5.53 -8.49
N SER A 212 -25.96 -6.57 -7.79
CA SER A 212 -26.10 -6.56 -6.34
C SER A 212 -24.76 -6.37 -5.63
N SER A 213 -24.78 -5.90 -4.37
CA SER A 213 -23.56 -5.75 -3.56
C SER A 213 -22.77 -7.06 -3.43
N LYS A 214 -23.48 -8.20 -3.36
CA LYS A 214 -22.88 -9.53 -3.29
C LYS A 214 -22.16 -9.91 -4.59
N GLU A 215 -22.75 -9.60 -5.74
CA GLU A 215 -22.13 -9.81 -7.06
C GLU A 215 -20.92 -8.92 -7.24
N LYS A 216 -21.01 -7.62 -6.89
CA LYS A 216 -19.87 -6.69 -6.90
C LYS A 216 -18.72 -7.19 -6.02
N SER A 217 -19.01 -7.65 -4.81
CA SER A 217 -18.00 -8.20 -3.88
C SER A 217 -17.35 -9.48 -4.43
N THR A 218 -18.14 -10.38 -5.00
CA THR A 218 -17.63 -11.64 -5.58
C THR A 218 -16.75 -11.37 -6.80
N PHE A 219 -17.18 -10.44 -7.66
CA PHE A 219 -16.43 -10.02 -8.83
C PHE A 219 -15.09 -9.35 -8.44
N LEU A 220 -15.13 -8.44 -7.45
CA LEU A 220 -13.93 -7.83 -6.89
C LEU A 220 -12.96 -8.88 -6.32
N LYS A 221 -13.45 -9.86 -5.55
CA LYS A 221 -12.61 -10.94 -5.01
C LYS A 221 -11.93 -11.75 -6.12
N SER A 222 -12.66 -12.02 -7.21
CA SER A 222 -12.12 -12.73 -8.38
C SER A 222 -11.00 -11.94 -9.07
N TYR A 223 -11.23 -10.64 -9.31
CA TYR A 223 -10.24 -9.72 -9.86
C TYR A 223 -8.99 -9.62 -8.98
N LEU A 224 -9.17 -9.40 -7.67
CA LEU A 224 -8.06 -9.26 -6.73
C LEU A 224 -7.24 -10.55 -6.60
N HIS A 225 -7.89 -11.72 -6.66
CA HIS A 225 -7.16 -13.00 -6.65
C HIS A 225 -6.34 -13.21 -7.94
N ARG A 226 -6.86 -12.84 -9.11
CA ARG A 226 -6.08 -12.81 -10.37
C ARG A 226 -4.89 -11.86 -10.24
N LEU A 227 -5.11 -10.63 -9.77
CA LEU A 227 -4.06 -9.64 -9.60
C LEU A 227 -2.95 -10.13 -8.65
N THR A 228 -3.32 -10.65 -7.48
CA THR A 228 -2.36 -11.21 -6.52
C THR A 228 -1.58 -12.40 -7.09
N ARG A 229 -2.20 -13.22 -7.94
CA ARG A 229 -1.46 -14.27 -8.68
C ARG A 229 -0.46 -13.69 -9.67
N MET A 230 -0.81 -12.62 -10.40
CA MET A 230 0.11 -11.93 -11.32
C MET A 230 1.31 -11.37 -10.56
N HIS A 231 1.07 -10.69 -9.43
CA HIS A 231 2.14 -10.19 -8.55
C HIS A 231 3.03 -11.32 -8.01
N GLY A 232 2.44 -12.46 -7.62
CA GLY A 232 3.20 -13.62 -7.17
C GLY A 232 4.06 -14.27 -8.25
N ILE A 233 3.62 -14.25 -9.51
CA ILE A 233 4.42 -14.71 -10.65
C ILE A 233 5.61 -13.77 -10.89
N LEU A 234 5.37 -12.45 -10.93
CA LEU A 234 6.44 -11.45 -11.06
C LEU A 234 7.45 -11.57 -9.91
N PHE A 235 6.97 -11.71 -8.68
CA PHE A 235 7.80 -11.92 -7.50
C PHE A 235 8.70 -13.17 -7.64
N ALA A 236 8.15 -14.29 -8.10
CA ALA A 236 8.90 -15.51 -8.30
C ALA A 236 9.92 -15.41 -9.45
N GLN A 237 9.57 -14.70 -10.54
CA GLN A 237 10.47 -14.48 -11.69
C GLN A 237 11.71 -13.66 -11.31
N SER A 238 11.55 -12.66 -10.44
CA SER A 238 12.66 -11.82 -9.97
C SER A 238 13.55 -12.51 -8.92
N SER A 239 13.11 -13.63 -8.34
CA SER A 239 13.77 -14.29 -7.20
C SER A 239 14.84 -15.33 -7.60
N SER A 240 15.43 -15.21 -8.80
CA SER A 240 16.33 -16.24 -9.37
C SER A 240 17.62 -16.44 -8.55
N ARG A 241 17.65 -17.54 -7.77
CA ARG A 241 18.79 -18.18 -7.09
C ARG A 241 19.59 -17.31 -6.09
N GLY A 242 19.10 -17.24 -4.85
CA GLY A 242 19.93 -16.70 -3.76
C GLY A 242 19.33 -16.70 -2.35
N SER A 243 18.04 -16.96 -2.15
CA SER A 243 17.52 -17.07 -0.79
C SER A 243 18.01 -18.37 -0.13
N PRO A 244 18.64 -18.33 1.08
CA PRO A 244 19.12 -19.51 1.80
C PRO A 244 18.02 -20.56 2.06
N THR A 245 16.75 -20.16 1.96
CA THR A 245 15.60 -20.96 2.37
C THR A 245 14.96 -21.80 1.26
N ALA A 246 15.44 -21.70 0.02
CA ALA A 246 15.09 -22.66 -1.04
C ALA A 246 15.65 -24.09 -0.79
N SER A 247 16.43 -24.28 0.28
CA SER A 247 17.04 -25.56 0.66
C SER A 247 16.17 -26.48 1.53
N SER A 248 14.94 -26.08 1.89
CA SER A 248 14.11 -26.88 2.83
C SER A 248 13.09 -27.83 2.18
N SER A 249 12.91 -27.81 0.85
CA SER A 249 12.12 -28.85 0.18
C SER A 249 12.96 -30.11 -0.05
N LYS A 250 13.27 -30.85 1.02
CA LYS A 250 13.74 -32.24 0.92
C LYS A 250 12.64 -33.08 0.26
N GLY A 251 12.81 -33.39 -1.03
CA GLY A 251 12.11 -34.46 -1.72
C GLY A 251 11.19 -34.02 -2.86
N SER A 252 11.76 -33.50 -3.95
CA SER A 252 11.17 -33.61 -5.30
C SER A 252 12.19 -33.17 -6.34
N THR A 253 12.69 -34.12 -7.14
CA THR A 253 13.41 -33.88 -8.38
C THR A 253 12.43 -33.37 -9.45
N SER A 254 11.90 -32.16 -9.29
CA SER A 254 11.30 -31.42 -10.40
C SER A 254 12.12 -30.16 -10.61
N GLU A 255 12.71 -30.00 -11.80
CA GLU A 255 13.22 -28.71 -12.26
C GLU A 255 12.21 -27.62 -11.86
N SER A 256 12.63 -26.63 -11.07
CA SER A 256 11.76 -25.53 -10.68
C SER A 256 11.50 -24.69 -11.94
N VAL A 257 10.46 -25.04 -12.69
CA VAL A 257 10.02 -24.28 -13.86
C VAL A 257 9.64 -22.89 -13.37
N THR A 258 10.43 -21.88 -13.71
CA THR A 258 10.12 -20.48 -13.43
C THR A 258 8.76 -20.15 -14.05
N PRO A 259 7.80 -19.61 -13.29
CA PRO A 259 6.47 -19.34 -13.83
C PRO A 259 6.56 -18.29 -14.95
N VAL A 260 5.82 -18.51 -16.02
CA VAL A 260 5.73 -17.58 -17.16
C VAL A 260 4.59 -16.58 -16.91
N TYR A 261 4.81 -15.31 -17.25
CA TYR A 261 3.80 -14.26 -17.10
C TYR A 261 2.62 -14.50 -18.06
N PRO A 262 1.38 -14.70 -17.55
CA PRO A 262 0.26 -15.13 -18.38
C PRO A 262 -0.49 -13.95 -19.02
N ARG A 263 -0.24 -13.70 -20.31
CA ARG A 263 -0.87 -12.59 -21.08
C ARG A 263 -2.40 -12.69 -21.17
N ASP A 264 -2.94 -13.90 -21.26
CA ASP A 264 -4.39 -14.10 -21.31
C ASP A 264 -5.06 -13.70 -19.99
N MET A 265 -4.39 -13.97 -18.86
CA MET A 265 -4.87 -13.56 -17.54
C MET A 265 -4.81 -12.04 -17.38
N GLU A 266 -3.76 -11.39 -17.90
CA GLU A 266 -3.64 -9.93 -17.97
C GLU A 266 -4.80 -9.31 -18.78
N ALA A 267 -5.17 -9.91 -19.92
CA ALA A 267 -6.29 -9.41 -20.73
C ALA A 267 -7.62 -9.47 -19.97
N VAL A 268 -7.91 -10.58 -19.28
CA VAL A 268 -9.10 -10.72 -18.43
C VAL A 268 -9.07 -9.72 -17.27
N LEU A 269 -7.91 -9.55 -16.63
CA LEU A 269 -7.70 -8.63 -15.51
C LEU A 269 -8.11 -7.20 -15.86
N PHE A 270 -7.70 -6.69 -17.03
CA PHE A 270 -8.03 -5.32 -17.43
C PHE A 270 -9.49 -5.15 -17.87
N LYS A 271 -10.09 -6.17 -18.48
CA LYS A 271 -11.54 -6.17 -18.74
C LYS A 271 -12.35 -6.09 -17.44
N ASP A 272 -11.94 -6.85 -16.43
CA ASP A 272 -12.57 -6.83 -15.11
C ASP A 272 -12.37 -5.48 -14.40
N MET A 273 -11.16 -4.92 -14.49
CA MET A 273 -10.83 -3.61 -13.91
C MET A 273 -11.71 -2.51 -14.48
N GLN A 274 -11.86 -2.42 -15.80
CA GLN A 274 -12.75 -1.46 -16.45
C GLN A 274 -14.19 -1.60 -15.94
N THR A 275 -14.67 -2.83 -15.85
CA THR A 275 -16.03 -3.12 -15.35
C THR A 275 -16.18 -2.70 -13.88
N LEU A 276 -15.17 -2.93 -13.04
CA LEU A 276 -15.18 -2.56 -11.63
C LEU A 276 -15.08 -1.05 -11.39
N LEU A 277 -14.31 -0.32 -12.23
CA LEU A 277 -14.22 1.13 -12.20
C LEU A 277 -15.58 1.77 -12.51
N HIS A 278 -16.21 1.35 -13.61
CA HIS A 278 -17.55 1.83 -13.99
C HIS A 278 -18.63 1.46 -12.96
N ALA A 279 -18.48 0.34 -12.26
CA ALA A 279 -19.38 -0.06 -11.18
C ALA A 279 -19.15 0.70 -9.85
N GLY A 280 -18.14 1.57 -9.79
CA GLY A 280 -17.75 2.33 -8.60
C GLY A 280 -17.16 1.48 -7.48
N VAL A 281 -16.64 0.29 -7.80
CA VAL A 281 -16.17 -0.69 -6.81
C VAL A 281 -14.68 -0.47 -6.48
N VAL A 282 -13.88 -0.02 -7.44
CA VAL A 282 -12.47 0.32 -7.23
C VAL A 282 -12.36 1.79 -6.85
N GLY A 283 -12.10 2.04 -5.56
CA GLY A 283 -11.80 3.38 -5.05
C GLY A 283 -10.30 3.69 -5.06
N ASP A 284 -9.97 4.96 -4.82
CA ASP A 284 -8.60 5.50 -4.71
C ASP A 284 -7.75 4.74 -3.68
N ALA A 285 -8.31 4.41 -2.52
CA ALA A 285 -7.59 3.68 -1.48
C ALA A 285 -7.20 2.23 -1.87
N LEU A 286 -7.99 1.58 -2.72
CA LEU A 286 -7.65 0.25 -3.26
C LEU A 286 -6.65 0.39 -4.41
N LEU A 287 -6.90 1.32 -5.32
CA LEU A 287 -6.01 1.58 -6.44
C LEU A 287 -4.60 1.98 -5.97
N LEU A 288 -4.47 2.80 -4.93
CA LEU A 288 -3.18 3.14 -4.33
C LEU A 288 -2.38 1.90 -3.91
N LYS A 289 -3.05 0.91 -3.32
CA LYS A 289 -2.40 -0.35 -2.91
C LYS A 289 -1.92 -1.13 -4.12
N VAL A 290 -2.73 -1.18 -5.17
CA VAL A 290 -2.36 -1.82 -6.44
C VAL A 290 -1.15 -1.14 -7.08
N VAL A 291 -1.16 0.20 -7.17
CA VAL A 291 -0.05 0.99 -7.73
C VAL A 291 1.24 0.77 -6.94
N VAL A 292 1.18 0.76 -5.61
CA VAL A 292 2.38 0.52 -4.78
C VAL A 292 2.90 -0.90 -4.93
N THR A 293 2.03 -1.91 -5.00
CA THR A 293 2.47 -3.29 -5.27
C THR A 293 3.05 -3.44 -6.68
N ASN A 294 2.51 -2.71 -7.67
CA ASN A 294 3.07 -2.64 -9.01
C ASN A 294 4.48 -2.03 -9.03
N ILE A 295 4.69 -0.90 -8.32
CA ILE A 295 6.02 -0.29 -8.12
C ILE A 295 6.99 -1.28 -7.46
N PHE A 296 6.55 -1.99 -6.42
CA PHE A 296 7.36 -3.04 -5.78
C PHE A 296 7.81 -4.12 -6.78
N CYS A 297 6.91 -4.58 -7.66
CA CYS A 297 7.26 -5.56 -8.69
C CYS A 297 8.28 -5.00 -9.71
N ILE A 298 8.20 -3.71 -10.07
CA ILE A 298 9.17 -3.04 -10.96
C ILE A 298 10.56 -3.00 -10.32
N ILE A 299 10.65 -2.49 -9.09
CA ILE A 299 11.93 -2.35 -8.36
C ILE A 299 12.60 -3.72 -8.24
N ARG A 300 11.83 -4.71 -7.77
CA ARG A 300 12.35 -6.07 -7.61
C ARG A 300 12.81 -6.70 -8.93
N ALA A 301 12.11 -6.44 -10.03
CA ALA A 301 12.52 -6.93 -11.34
C ALA A 301 13.78 -6.23 -11.86
N SER A 302 14.03 -5.00 -11.44
CA SER A 302 15.21 -4.23 -11.82
C SER A 302 16.48 -4.72 -11.11
N ASP A 303 16.35 -5.25 -9.88
CA ASP A 303 17.46 -5.89 -9.14
C ASP A 303 17.88 -7.25 -9.73
N SER A 304 17.02 -7.87 -10.54
CA SER A 304 17.28 -9.20 -11.08
C SER A 304 18.32 -9.16 -12.21
N ARG A 305 19.49 -9.78 -11.99
CA ARG A 305 20.62 -9.82 -12.95
C ARG A 305 20.34 -10.61 -14.25
N SER A 306 19.12 -11.13 -14.47
CA SER A 306 18.78 -12.00 -15.60
C SER A 306 17.58 -11.51 -16.43
N GLN A 307 17.80 -11.35 -17.74
CA GLN A 307 16.86 -11.14 -18.86
C GLN A 307 15.81 -10.01 -18.72
N SER A 308 15.66 -9.19 -19.76
CA SER A 308 14.77 -8.02 -19.82
C SER A 308 13.25 -8.30 -19.63
N SER A 309 12.82 -9.56 -19.67
CA SER A 309 11.40 -9.92 -19.73
C SER A 309 10.60 -9.68 -18.44
N PRO A 310 11.06 -9.99 -17.20
CA PRO A 310 10.26 -9.76 -16.00
C PRO A 310 10.10 -8.27 -15.69
N ARG A 311 11.15 -7.48 -15.97
CA ARG A 311 11.12 -6.02 -15.84
C ARG A 311 10.13 -5.40 -16.82
N GLU A 312 10.13 -5.82 -18.09
CA GLU A 312 9.14 -5.37 -19.07
C GLU A 312 7.71 -5.81 -18.70
N ASP A 313 7.54 -7.01 -18.14
CA ASP A 313 6.24 -7.51 -17.69
C ASP A 313 5.68 -6.72 -16.49
N ALA A 314 6.50 -6.47 -15.47
CA ALA A 314 6.12 -5.64 -14.32
C ALA A 314 5.82 -4.19 -14.74
N PHE A 315 6.67 -3.61 -15.61
CA PHE A 315 6.47 -2.26 -16.11
C PHE A 315 5.19 -2.14 -16.94
N ARG A 316 4.93 -3.09 -17.85
CA ARG A 316 3.70 -3.11 -18.64
C ARG A 316 2.45 -3.25 -17.76
N LEU A 317 2.44 -4.15 -16.78
CA LEU A 317 1.30 -4.29 -15.86
C LEU A 317 0.97 -2.95 -15.20
N SER A 318 2.01 -2.23 -14.77
CA SER A 318 1.91 -0.93 -14.12
C SER A 318 1.37 0.13 -15.07
N ILE A 319 1.99 0.30 -16.24
CA ILE A 319 1.56 1.27 -17.26
C ILE A 319 0.12 1.01 -17.69
N ARG A 320 -0.26 -0.24 -17.99
CA ARG A 320 -1.64 -0.59 -18.37
C ARG A 320 -2.66 -0.31 -17.25
N THR A 321 -2.26 -0.48 -15.98
CA THR A 321 -3.10 -0.11 -14.82
C THR A 321 -3.37 1.38 -14.81
N ILE A 322 -2.35 2.20 -15.02
CA ILE A 322 -2.49 3.65 -15.06
C ILE A 322 -3.27 4.11 -16.29
N THR A 323 -2.98 3.59 -17.48
CA THR A 323 -3.73 3.91 -18.71
C THR A 323 -5.22 3.60 -18.55
N CYS A 324 -5.58 2.44 -18.01
CA CYS A 324 -6.97 2.04 -17.76
C CYS A 324 -7.71 3.05 -16.86
N VAL A 325 -7.03 3.59 -15.83
CA VAL A 325 -7.60 4.60 -14.93
C VAL A 325 -7.71 5.95 -15.64
N LEU A 326 -6.70 6.37 -16.41
CA LEU A 326 -6.73 7.61 -17.18
C LEU A 326 -7.87 7.62 -18.22
N GLU A 327 -8.06 6.51 -18.94
CA GLU A 327 -9.17 6.33 -19.88
C GLU A 327 -10.53 6.43 -19.17
N PHE A 328 -10.69 5.74 -18.04
CA PHE A 328 -11.91 5.86 -17.22
C PHE A 328 -12.17 7.29 -16.70
N LEU A 329 -11.11 8.01 -16.32
CA LEU A 329 -11.23 9.40 -15.88
C LEU A 329 -11.66 10.32 -17.03
N LEU A 330 -11.12 10.13 -18.24
CA LEU A 330 -11.55 10.84 -19.43
C LEU A 330 -13.04 10.62 -19.71
N ASP A 331 -13.48 9.36 -19.74
CA ASP A 331 -14.90 9.01 -19.94
C ASP A 331 -15.79 9.66 -18.86
N SER A 332 -15.30 9.73 -17.62
CA SER A 332 -16.02 10.35 -16.51
C SER A 332 -16.13 11.87 -16.65
N LEU A 333 -15.09 12.54 -17.15
CA LEU A 333 -15.03 14.01 -17.29
C LEU A 333 -16.01 14.54 -18.35
N ASP A 334 -16.34 13.75 -19.36
CA ASP A 334 -17.32 14.07 -20.40
C ASP A 334 -18.79 14.03 -19.90
N ILE A 335 -19.03 13.41 -18.73
CA ILE A 335 -20.37 13.32 -18.14
C ILE A 335 -20.77 14.67 -17.53
N LYS A 336 -21.82 15.28 -18.07
CA LYS A 336 -22.38 16.53 -17.54
C LYS A 336 -23.04 16.32 -16.17
N PRO A 337 -22.81 17.20 -15.18
CA PRO A 337 -23.46 17.10 -13.89
C PRO A 337 -24.97 17.31 -14.01
N LYS A 338 -25.77 16.50 -13.30
CA LYS A 338 -27.20 16.74 -13.15
C LYS A 338 -27.44 17.87 -12.15
N ALA A 339 -28.44 18.72 -12.41
CA ALA A 339 -28.75 19.86 -11.54
C ALA A 339 -29.05 19.40 -10.11
N GLY A 340 -28.26 19.87 -9.14
CA GLY A 340 -28.43 19.57 -7.71
C GLY A 340 -27.64 18.38 -7.16
N GLU A 341 -26.91 17.62 -7.99
CA GLU A 341 -26.02 16.53 -7.54
C GLU A 341 -24.57 16.99 -7.43
N LYS A 342 -23.80 16.40 -6.49
CA LYS A 342 -22.35 16.57 -6.46
C LYS A 342 -21.77 16.06 -7.77
N ASP A 343 -20.89 16.87 -8.37
CA ASP A 343 -20.25 16.59 -9.64
C ASP A 343 -19.58 15.19 -9.64
N PRO A 344 -20.14 14.21 -10.38
CA PRO A 344 -19.67 12.83 -10.33
C PRO A 344 -18.24 12.70 -10.87
N ALA A 345 -17.84 13.59 -11.78
CA ALA A 345 -16.50 13.61 -12.36
C ALA A 345 -15.43 14.04 -11.35
N LEU A 346 -15.71 15.05 -10.51
CA LEU A 346 -14.78 15.42 -9.42
C LEU A 346 -14.64 14.29 -8.39
N SER A 347 -15.71 13.54 -8.15
CA SER A 347 -15.67 12.35 -7.28
C SER A 347 -14.82 11.23 -7.90
N ALA A 348 -14.96 10.98 -9.20
CA ALA A 348 -14.14 10.01 -9.94
C ALA A 348 -12.65 10.43 -9.97
N PHE A 349 -12.38 11.74 -10.09
CA PHE A 349 -11.04 12.31 -10.14
C PHE A 349 -10.20 12.07 -8.88
N ARG A 350 -10.80 11.56 -7.78
CA ARG A 350 -10.02 11.02 -6.65
C ARG A 350 -9.03 9.93 -7.07
N LEU A 351 -9.35 9.16 -8.12
CA LEU A 351 -8.47 8.13 -8.68
C LEU A 351 -7.19 8.71 -9.33
N ALA A 352 -7.14 10.02 -9.59
CA ALA A 352 -5.92 10.68 -10.05
C ALA A 352 -4.81 10.66 -9.00
N GLY A 353 -5.12 10.56 -7.70
CA GLY A 353 -4.10 10.50 -6.65
C GLY A 353 -3.11 9.34 -6.84
N PRO A 354 -3.58 8.08 -6.89
CA PRO A 354 -2.74 6.93 -7.24
C PRO A 354 -2.02 7.04 -8.59
N VAL A 355 -2.61 7.73 -9.58
CA VAL A 355 -1.95 7.97 -10.87
C VAL A 355 -0.76 8.92 -10.68
N THR A 356 -0.94 10.03 -9.97
CA THR A 356 0.15 10.99 -9.70
C THR A 356 1.28 10.36 -8.90
N VAL A 357 0.98 9.44 -7.97
CA VAL A 357 2.01 8.65 -7.27
C VAL A 357 2.89 7.85 -8.23
N PHE A 358 2.31 7.26 -9.27
CA PHE A 358 3.09 6.54 -10.27
C PHE A 358 3.89 7.50 -11.15
N CYS A 359 3.31 8.66 -11.53
CA CYS A 359 4.02 9.70 -12.25
C CYS A 359 5.24 10.23 -11.48
N ASP A 360 5.08 10.52 -10.17
CA ASP A 360 6.20 10.92 -9.30
C ASP A 360 7.30 9.86 -9.29
N HIS A 361 6.92 8.57 -9.22
CA HIS A 361 7.89 7.48 -9.30
C HIS A 361 8.60 7.42 -10.66
N LEU A 362 7.93 7.67 -11.78
CA LEU A 362 8.61 7.73 -13.09
C LEU A 362 9.55 8.92 -13.20
N GLU A 363 9.17 10.07 -12.64
CA GLU A 363 9.99 11.29 -12.65
C GLU A 363 11.30 11.11 -11.86
N LEU A 364 11.23 10.41 -10.72
CA LEU A 364 12.38 10.15 -9.85
C LEU A 364 13.33 9.06 -10.33
N HIS A 365 12.90 8.20 -11.26
CA HIS A 365 13.66 7.01 -11.70
C HIS A 365 13.84 7.05 -13.23
N SER A 366 14.87 7.76 -13.70
CA SER A 366 15.13 8.04 -15.13
C SER A 366 15.27 6.78 -15.99
N ASP A 367 15.82 5.70 -15.43
CA ASP A 367 15.98 4.40 -16.09
C ASP A 367 14.63 3.78 -16.51
N MET A 368 13.54 4.13 -15.83
CA MET A 368 12.19 3.70 -16.20
C MET A 368 11.62 4.49 -17.39
N LEU A 369 11.98 5.77 -17.51
CA LEU A 369 11.63 6.59 -18.68
C LEU A 369 12.46 6.19 -19.91
N GLU A 370 13.73 5.87 -19.73
CA GLU A 370 14.57 5.28 -20.79
C GLU A 370 13.96 3.97 -21.30
N GLN A 371 13.46 3.12 -20.39
CA GLN A 371 12.76 1.90 -20.77
C GLN A 371 11.48 2.20 -21.58
N LEU A 372 10.71 3.22 -21.20
CA LEU A 372 9.52 3.66 -21.94
C LEU A 372 9.88 4.15 -23.34
N GLU A 373 10.93 4.96 -23.46
CA GLU A 373 11.48 5.47 -24.71
C GLU A 373 11.90 4.32 -25.64
N HIS A 374 12.68 3.36 -25.14
CA HIS A 374 13.10 2.19 -25.89
C HIS A 374 11.92 1.37 -26.44
N LEU A 375 10.83 1.24 -25.67
CA LEU A 375 9.62 0.54 -26.11
C LEU A 375 8.92 1.26 -27.27
N LEU A 376 8.89 2.59 -27.25
CA LEU A 376 8.33 3.44 -28.31
C LEU A 376 9.17 3.36 -29.59
N VAL A 377 10.51 3.46 -29.48
CA VAL A 377 11.43 3.32 -30.62
C VAL A 377 11.31 1.93 -31.24
N ARG A 378 11.26 0.88 -30.41
CA ARG A 378 11.09 -0.52 -30.88
C ARG A 378 9.77 -0.69 -31.63
N ARG A 379 8.69 -0.06 -31.16
CA ARG A 379 7.39 -0.06 -31.85
C ARG A 379 7.49 0.63 -33.21
N GLN A 380 8.12 1.79 -33.29
CA GLN A 380 8.26 2.52 -34.55
C GLN A 380 9.05 1.72 -35.58
N LYS A 381 10.19 1.13 -35.18
CA LYS A 381 10.97 0.21 -36.03
C LYS A 381 10.14 -0.98 -36.52
N LYS A 382 9.31 -1.56 -35.64
CA LYS A 382 8.43 -2.66 -36.00
C LYS A 382 7.34 -2.23 -36.99
N LEU A 383 6.71 -1.08 -36.81
CA LEU A 383 5.73 -0.55 -37.76
C LEU A 383 6.34 -0.32 -39.15
N TYR A 384 7.57 0.20 -39.24
CA TYR A 384 8.29 0.31 -40.52
C TYR A 384 8.58 -1.05 -41.15
N SER A 385 8.95 -2.06 -40.35
CA SER A 385 9.20 -3.42 -40.82
C SER A 385 7.91 -4.13 -41.27
N ASP A 386 6.83 -4.03 -40.49
CA ASP A 386 5.54 -4.69 -40.75
C ASP A 386 4.87 -4.10 -42.01
N VAL A 387 5.04 -2.80 -42.27
CA VAL A 387 4.65 -2.16 -43.54
C VAL A 387 5.48 -2.69 -44.72
N ALA A 388 6.72 -3.11 -44.48
CA ALA A 388 7.58 -3.73 -45.50
C ALA A 388 7.31 -5.25 -45.68
N THR A 389 6.75 -5.94 -44.68
CA THR A 389 6.59 -7.41 -44.68
C THR A 389 5.14 -7.91 -44.69
N ASN A 390 4.12 -7.03 -44.67
CA ASN A 390 2.69 -7.39 -44.62
C ASN A 390 2.31 -8.31 -43.44
N ASP A 391 3.09 -8.28 -42.35
CA ASP A 391 2.88 -9.14 -41.19
C ASP A 391 2.11 -8.38 -40.08
N GLN A 392 0.93 -8.86 -39.67
CA GLN A 392 0.01 -8.17 -38.75
C GLN A 392 0.37 -8.39 -37.27
N GLY A 393 1.64 -8.23 -36.91
CA GLY A 393 2.15 -8.46 -35.56
C GLY A 393 1.98 -7.29 -34.58
N ALA A 394 0.99 -6.42 -34.73
CA ALA A 394 0.96 -5.07 -34.12
C ALA A 394 0.67 -4.98 -32.60
N GLY A 395 0.53 -6.09 -31.86
CA GLY A 395 -0.07 -6.07 -30.52
C GLY A 395 0.84 -5.83 -29.31
N THR A 396 2.16 -6.01 -29.40
CA THR A 396 2.99 -6.19 -28.18
C THR A 396 3.40 -4.91 -27.46
N ASN A 397 3.47 -3.76 -28.13
CA ASN A 397 4.03 -2.51 -27.58
C ASN A 397 3.05 -1.31 -27.58
N GLN A 398 1.75 -1.55 -27.78
CA GLN A 398 0.75 -0.47 -27.88
C GLN A 398 0.50 0.25 -26.53
N TYR A 399 0.83 -0.39 -25.41
CA TYR A 399 0.54 0.13 -24.07
C TYR A 399 1.32 1.41 -23.74
N ALA A 400 2.58 1.53 -24.19
CA ALA A 400 3.43 2.70 -23.97
C ALA A 400 2.85 3.94 -24.66
N SER A 401 2.46 3.82 -25.93
CA SER A 401 1.81 4.92 -26.65
C SER A 401 0.43 5.25 -26.10
N ALA A 402 -0.37 4.23 -25.75
CA ALA A 402 -1.69 4.45 -25.17
C ALA A 402 -1.63 5.23 -23.84
N PHE A 403 -0.61 4.96 -23.01
CA PHE A 403 -0.33 5.75 -21.81
C PHE A 403 -0.07 7.23 -22.11
N LEU A 404 0.88 7.52 -23.01
CA LEU A 404 1.22 8.90 -23.36
C LEU A 404 0.04 9.63 -24.03
N GLU A 405 -0.72 8.94 -24.88
CA GLU A 405 -1.94 9.49 -25.49
C GLU A 405 -3.02 9.80 -24.44
N ALA A 406 -3.26 8.89 -23.49
CA ALA A 406 -4.23 9.11 -22.42
C ALA A 406 -3.80 10.24 -21.48
N LEU A 407 -2.50 10.33 -21.16
CA LEU A 407 -1.92 11.42 -20.37
C LEU A 407 -2.08 12.76 -21.09
N ALA A 408 -1.72 12.86 -22.36
CA ALA A 408 -1.90 14.09 -23.15
C ALA A 408 -3.38 14.51 -23.23
N LYS A 409 -4.30 13.56 -23.43
CA LYS A 409 -5.74 13.84 -23.46
C LYS A 409 -6.26 14.36 -22.12
N ILE A 410 -5.85 13.78 -20.99
CA ILE A 410 -6.38 14.19 -19.68
C ILE A 410 -5.89 15.58 -19.30
N VAL A 411 -4.62 15.92 -19.55
CA VAL A 411 -4.07 17.24 -19.22
C VAL A 411 -4.62 18.34 -20.13
N ASN A 412 -4.98 18.01 -21.38
CA ASN A 412 -5.63 18.93 -22.32
C ASN A 412 -7.14 19.08 -22.08
N HIS A 413 -7.75 18.25 -21.24
CA HIS A 413 -9.19 18.28 -21.00
C HIS A 413 -9.57 19.59 -20.29
N SER A 414 -10.53 20.36 -20.83
CA SER A 414 -10.88 21.71 -20.36
C SER A 414 -11.07 21.81 -18.85
N ARG A 415 -11.85 20.88 -18.26
CA ARG A 415 -12.09 20.83 -16.81
C ARG A 415 -10.82 20.62 -15.97
N ILE A 416 -9.84 19.90 -16.50
CA ILE A 416 -8.55 19.68 -15.83
C ILE A 416 -7.69 20.93 -15.99
N CYS A 417 -7.67 21.55 -17.17
CA CYS A 417 -7.06 22.85 -17.38
C CYS A 417 -7.57 23.91 -16.39
N ASP A 418 -8.88 23.99 -16.17
CA ASP A 418 -9.49 24.92 -15.22
C ASP A 418 -9.01 24.69 -13.78
N LEU A 419 -8.66 23.44 -13.41
CA LEU A 419 -8.17 23.12 -12.07
C LEU A 419 -6.73 23.57 -11.84
N TYR A 420 -5.83 23.36 -12.80
CA TYR A 420 -4.41 23.69 -12.64
C TYR A 420 -4.03 25.09 -13.15
N ALA A 421 -4.80 25.71 -14.05
CA ALA A 421 -4.48 27.01 -14.63
C ALA A 421 -4.20 28.11 -13.59
N PRO A 422 -4.94 28.22 -12.46
CA PRO A 422 -4.62 29.20 -11.42
C PRO A 422 -3.25 28.99 -10.75
N LEU A 423 -2.77 27.75 -10.70
CA LEU A 423 -1.47 27.41 -10.11
C LEU A 423 -0.32 27.70 -11.08
N VAL A 424 -0.57 27.62 -12.39
CA VAL A 424 0.43 27.90 -13.44
C VAL A 424 0.52 29.39 -13.76
N ALA A 425 -0.60 30.12 -13.76
CA ALA A 425 -0.63 31.54 -14.11
C ALA A 425 0.16 32.45 -13.15
N GLY A 426 0.47 31.99 -11.93
CA GLY A 426 1.30 32.69 -10.96
C GLY A 426 2.80 32.61 -11.24
N LEU A 427 3.24 31.69 -12.11
CA LEU A 427 4.63 31.53 -12.52
C LEU A 427 4.87 32.38 -13.77
N GLY A 428 5.62 33.48 -13.65
CA GLY A 428 6.02 34.28 -14.81
C GLY A 428 6.74 33.42 -15.86
N HIS A 429 6.74 33.84 -17.14
CA HIS A 429 7.33 33.10 -18.27
C HIS A 429 8.83 32.73 -18.16
N GLN A 430 9.51 33.09 -17.05
CA GLN A 430 10.93 32.82 -16.81
C GLN A 430 11.19 31.72 -15.76
N ASN A 431 10.18 31.25 -15.01
CA ASN A 431 10.34 30.23 -13.94
C ASN A 431 9.35 29.05 -14.12
N ALA A 432 9.30 28.44 -15.31
CA ALA A 432 8.36 27.35 -15.59
C ALA A 432 8.63 26.05 -14.79
N ASP A 433 9.86 25.87 -14.31
CA ASP A 433 10.30 24.68 -13.55
C ASP A 433 10.11 24.83 -12.02
N GLU A 434 9.65 25.99 -11.55
CA GLU A 434 9.48 26.23 -10.12
C GLU A 434 8.11 25.71 -9.64
N VAL A 435 8.12 24.76 -8.71
CA VAL A 435 6.89 24.21 -8.10
C VAL A 435 6.12 25.35 -7.41
N PRO A 436 4.83 25.57 -7.74
CA PRO A 436 4.04 26.62 -7.10
C PRO A 436 4.06 26.49 -5.57
N THR A 437 4.19 27.62 -4.86
CA THR A 437 4.26 27.65 -3.39
C THR A 437 3.10 26.88 -2.75
N ALA A 438 1.88 27.05 -3.25
CA ALA A 438 0.70 26.34 -2.77
C ALA A 438 0.82 24.82 -2.91
N VAL A 439 1.43 24.32 -3.99
CA VAL A 439 1.67 22.88 -4.17
C VAL A 439 2.75 22.40 -3.21
N ASN A 440 3.86 23.13 -3.12
CA ASN A 440 4.97 22.79 -2.23
C ASN A 440 4.51 22.67 -0.77
N GLU A 441 3.68 23.61 -0.31
CA GLU A 441 3.14 23.65 1.04
C GLU A 441 2.03 22.63 1.31
N GLN A 442 1.31 22.13 0.30
CA GLN A 442 0.09 21.34 0.54
C GLN A 442 0.17 19.89 0.03
N GLN A 443 1.08 19.56 -0.88
CA GLN A 443 1.15 18.20 -1.47
C GLN A 443 1.36 17.10 -0.42
N HIS A 444 2.02 17.42 0.69
CA HIS A 444 2.29 16.51 1.79
C HIS A 444 1.01 16.15 2.59
N LEU A 445 -0.06 16.96 2.45
CA LEU A 445 -1.38 16.77 3.08
C LEU A 445 -2.36 15.97 2.19
N LEU A 446 -1.96 15.56 0.98
CA LEU A 446 -2.74 14.65 0.16
C LEU A 446 -2.87 13.29 0.86
N LYS A 447 -4.03 12.64 0.76
CA LYS A 447 -4.33 11.36 1.43
C LYS A 447 -3.30 10.27 1.07
N GLU A 448 -2.89 10.24 -0.20
CA GLU A 448 -1.85 9.35 -0.72
C GLU A 448 -0.47 9.65 -0.12
N SER A 449 -0.08 10.92 0.02
CA SER A 449 1.18 11.32 0.65
C SER A 449 1.22 10.93 2.13
N LEU A 450 0.10 11.09 2.84
CA LEU A 450 -0.04 10.68 4.24
C LEU A 450 0.05 9.16 4.40
N GLU A 451 -0.58 8.39 3.53
CA GLU A 451 -0.52 6.92 3.55
C GLU A 451 0.88 6.39 3.19
N LEU A 452 1.63 7.10 2.33
CA LEU A 452 2.93 6.69 1.80
C LEU A 452 4.15 7.28 2.54
N ARG A 453 4.00 7.83 3.75
CA ARG A 453 5.16 8.23 4.57
C ARG A 453 6.13 7.06 4.77
N GLY A 454 7.43 7.34 4.64
CA GLY A 454 8.49 6.34 4.75
C GLY A 454 8.57 5.37 3.58
N PHE A 455 7.87 5.65 2.46
CA PHE A 455 7.94 4.85 1.24
C PHE A 455 9.12 5.34 0.40
N THR A 456 10.26 4.65 0.51
CA THR A 456 11.53 5.06 -0.10
C THR A 456 11.51 5.26 -1.61
N PRO A 457 10.70 4.56 -2.43
CA PRO A 457 10.69 4.80 -3.88
C PRO A 457 10.22 6.19 -4.31
N LEU A 458 9.66 6.98 -3.40
CA LEU A 458 9.24 8.37 -3.63
C LEU A 458 10.10 9.38 -2.85
N GLU A 459 11.10 8.93 -2.10
CA GLU A 459 12.02 9.80 -1.36
C GLU A 459 13.16 10.25 -2.29
N GLN A 460 13.56 11.53 -2.20
CA GLN A 460 14.66 12.09 -2.97
C GLN A 460 15.96 11.97 -2.16
N ASP A 461 17.04 11.50 -2.81
CA ASP A 461 18.36 11.39 -2.20
C ASP A 461 18.80 12.75 -1.61
N GLY A 462 19.15 12.74 -0.32
CA GLY A 462 19.74 13.90 0.38
C GLY A 462 18.76 14.93 0.95
N LYS A 463 17.44 14.75 0.83
CA LYS A 463 16.46 15.58 1.58
C LYS A 463 16.10 14.91 2.91
N GLU A 464 16.45 15.55 4.04
CA GLU A 464 16.00 15.10 5.36
C GLU A 464 14.47 15.09 5.45
N SER A 465 13.91 14.02 6.01
CA SER A 465 12.46 13.83 6.12
C SER A 465 11.87 14.87 7.09
N THR A 466 11.02 15.75 6.58
CA THR A 466 10.41 16.85 7.34
C THR A 466 9.27 16.41 8.28
N TRP A 467 8.93 15.11 8.31
CA TRP A 467 7.81 14.57 9.06
C TRP A 467 8.09 14.42 10.58
N TYR A 468 9.33 14.66 11.03
CA TYR A 468 9.74 14.46 12.42
C TYR A 468 9.04 15.37 13.43
N ASP A 469 8.44 16.48 12.99
CA ASP A 469 7.79 17.47 13.85
C ASP A 469 6.28 17.23 14.01
N GLU A 470 5.64 16.48 13.11
CA GLU A 470 4.19 16.28 13.12
C GLU A 470 3.71 15.27 14.16
N TRP A 471 4.51 14.26 14.53
CA TRP A 471 4.08 13.25 15.51
C TRP A 471 3.93 13.86 16.92
N ALA A 472 4.72 14.89 17.24
CA ALA A 472 4.72 15.57 18.54
C ALA A 472 3.36 16.24 18.83
N LEU A 473 2.61 16.60 17.79
CA LEU A 473 1.29 17.22 17.86
C LEU A 473 0.16 16.23 18.19
N GLN A 474 0.38 14.91 18.09
CA GLN A 474 -0.67 13.89 18.18
C GLN A 474 -0.79 13.20 19.55
N THR A 475 0.06 13.53 20.52
CA THR A 475 0.21 12.77 21.77
C THR A 475 -0.45 13.40 23.01
N SER A 476 -1.25 14.46 22.87
CA SER A 476 -2.00 15.02 24.02
C SER A 476 -3.17 14.10 24.42
N ALA A 477 -2.89 13.18 25.34
CA ALA A 477 -3.91 12.41 26.06
C ALA A 477 -4.68 13.26 27.10
N THR A 478 -4.29 14.51 27.32
CA THR A 478 -4.97 15.48 28.16
C THR A 478 -5.67 16.51 27.29
N GLY A 479 -7.01 16.56 27.37
CA GLY A 479 -7.89 17.42 26.56
C GLY A 479 -7.79 18.93 26.82
N ALA A 480 -6.59 19.45 27.10
CA ALA A 480 -6.31 20.88 27.23
C ALA A 480 -5.22 21.24 26.23
N ASN A 481 -5.62 21.91 25.15
CA ASN A 481 -4.81 22.33 23.99
C ASN A 481 -4.56 21.21 22.96
N SER A 482 -5.64 20.81 22.29
CA SER A 482 -5.62 19.95 21.11
C SER A 482 -4.96 20.67 19.93
N ALA A 483 -3.68 20.42 19.67
CA ALA A 483 -3.16 20.57 18.32
C ALA A 483 -3.94 19.58 17.43
N SER A 484 -4.66 20.11 16.45
CA SER A 484 -5.52 19.31 15.58
C SER A 484 -4.69 18.26 14.84
N PRO A 485 -5.20 17.02 14.67
CA PRO A 485 -4.54 16.05 13.82
C PRO A 485 -4.34 16.63 12.42
N VAL A 486 -3.21 16.29 11.79
CA VAL A 486 -2.90 16.66 10.40
C VAL A 486 -4.10 16.29 9.55
N THR A 487 -4.83 17.32 9.10
CA THR A 487 -6.11 17.14 8.43
C THR A 487 -5.84 17.04 6.94
N PRO A 488 -6.24 15.93 6.27
CA PRO A 488 -6.10 15.83 4.84
C PRO A 488 -6.83 16.95 4.13
N LEU A 489 -6.32 17.37 2.97
CA LEU A 489 -6.97 18.38 2.13
C LEU A 489 -8.40 17.99 1.77
N SER A 490 -9.23 18.99 1.52
CA SER A 490 -10.56 18.74 0.95
C SER A 490 -10.44 18.09 -0.43
N ASP A 491 -11.50 17.40 -0.87
CA ASP A 491 -11.52 16.75 -2.19
C ASP A 491 -11.29 17.78 -3.33
N ALA A 492 -11.74 19.03 -3.17
CA ALA A 492 -11.57 20.10 -4.17
C ALA A 492 -10.12 20.63 -4.21
N GLU A 493 -9.48 20.84 -3.07
CA GLU A 493 -8.07 21.25 -3.00
C GLU A 493 -7.15 20.13 -3.50
N SER A 494 -7.44 18.89 -3.09
CA SER A 494 -6.74 17.71 -3.58
C SER A 494 -6.82 17.58 -5.10
N ALA A 495 -7.98 17.87 -5.70
CA ALA A 495 -8.16 17.84 -7.15
C ALA A 495 -7.28 18.87 -7.86
N LYS A 496 -7.14 20.09 -7.34
CA LYS A 496 -6.26 21.12 -7.92
C LYS A 496 -4.81 20.68 -7.93
N ILE A 497 -4.31 20.18 -6.80
CA ILE A 497 -2.92 19.70 -6.68
C ILE A 497 -2.69 18.50 -7.60
N ARG A 498 -3.58 17.50 -7.60
CA ARG A 498 -3.46 16.33 -8.49
C ARG A 498 -3.48 16.71 -9.96
N ALA A 499 -4.35 17.64 -10.37
CA ALA A 499 -4.38 18.14 -11.73
C ALA A 499 -3.07 18.83 -12.12
N TRP A 500 -2.52 19.66 -11.21
CA TRP A 500 -1.20 20.27 -11.43
C TRP A 500 -0.09 19.22 -11.51
N LYS A 501 -0.09 18.18 -10.67
CA LYS A 501 0.93 17.11 -10.72
C LYS A 501 0.92 16.35 -12.05
N LEU A 502 -0.27 16.08 -12.61
CA LEU A 502 -0.39 15.49 -13.96
C LEU A 502 0.15 16.43 -15.04
N TYR A 503 -0.17 17.73 -14.95
CA TYR A 503 0.37 18.75 -15.85
C TYR A 503 1.91 18.87 -15.73
N HIS A 504 2.43 18.90 -14.50
CA HIS A 504 3.87 18.96 -14.22
C HIS A 504 4.59 17.77 -14.85
N PHE A 505 4.09 16.56 -14.61
CA PHE A 505 4.67 15.37 -15.21
C PHE A 505 4.60 15.40 -16.75
N ALA A 506 3.49 15.86 -17.33
CA ALA A 506 3.37 16.01 -18.78
C ALA A 506 4.37 17.05 -19.34
N ARG A 507 4.62 18.16 -18.63
CA ARG A 507 5.67 19.12 -18.97
C ARG A 507 7.05 18.51 -18.86
N TYR A 508 7.34 17.83 -17.75
CA TYR A 508 8.61 17.15 -17.53
C TYR A 508 8.95 16.19 -18.69
N LEU A 509 7.96 15.47 -19.24
CA LEU A 509 8.15 14.63 -20.43
C LEU A 509 8.42 15.39 -21.75
N CYS A 510 8.21 16.71 -21.79
CA CYS A 510 8.53 17.58 -22.91
C CYS A 510 9.93 18.19 -22.83
N ASP A 511 10.29 18.76 -21.68
CA ASP A 511 11.49 19.58 -21.51
C ASP A 511 12.38 19.21 -20.31
N GLY A 512 11.87 18.44 -19.33
CA GLY A 512 12.61 18.08 -18.11
C GLY A 512 13.32 16.72 -18.13
N TYR A 513 12.85 15.77 -18.94
CA TYR A 513 13.49 14.46 -19.11
C TYR A 513 14.76 14.60 -19.96
N GLU A 514 15.88 14.06 -19.48
CA GLU A 514 17.20 14.19 -20.14
C GLU A 514 17.29 13.44 -21.49
N GLY A 515 16.43 12.46 -21.74
CA GLY A 515 16.38 11.70 -23.00
C GLY A 515 15.55 12.36 -24.10
N ASP A 516 15.16 11.59 -25.11
CA ASP A 516 14.32 12.12 -26.20
C ASP A 516 12.92 12.51 -25.67
N PRO A 517 12.38 13.70 -26.03
CA PRO A 517 11.07 14.13 -25.56
C PRO A 517 9.97 13.10 -25.85
N LEU A 518 9.27 12.68 -24.80
CA LEU A 518 8.20 11.69 -24.87
C LEU A 518 6.83 12.34 -25.14
N LEU A 519 6.70 13.62 -24.84
CA LEU A 519 5.56 14.47 -25.21
C LEU A 519 6.04 15.78 -25.82
N PHE A 520 5.16 16.49 -26.52
CA PHE A 520 5.43 17.80 -27.10
C PHE A 520 4.36 18.80 -26.66
N CYS A 521 4.77 20.01 -26.28
CA CYS A 521 3.86 21.10 -25.97
C CYS A 521 3.83 22.10 -27.13
N SER A 522 2.65 22.33 -27.69
CA SER A 522 2.44 23.29 -28.77
C SER A 522 2.48 24.75 -28.27
N ALA A 523 2.62 25.70 -29.19
CA ALA A 523 2.57 27.14 -28.87
C ALA A 523 1.25 27.59 -28.21
N THR A 524 0.18 26.81 -28.38
CA THR A 524 -1.12 27.05 -27.74
C THR A 524 -1.24 26.39 -26.35
N GLY A 525 -0.18 25.74 -25.87
CA GLY A 525 -0.14 25.05 -24.58
C GLY A 525 -0.77 23.65 -24.57
N GLN A 526 -1.12 23.09 -25.73
CA GLN A 526 -1.65 21.74 -25.83
C GLN A 526 -0.54 20.69 -25.96
N PHE A 527 -0.69 19.58 -25.24
CA PHE A 527 0.23 18.44 -25.26
C PHE A 527 -0.12 17.44 -26.35
N THR A 528 0.88 16.93 -27.07
CA THR A 528 0.74 15.92 -28.12
C THR A 528 1.84 14.86 -28.03
N THR A 529 1.59 13.66 -28.56
CA THR A 529 2.59 12.57 -28.64
C THR A 529 3.47 12.63 -29.89
N SER A 530 3.32 13.69 -30.69
CA SER A 530 4.09 13.93 -31.91
C SER A 530 4.26 15.44 -32.10
N PRO A 531 5.39 15.89 -32.69
CA PRO A 531 5.64 17.30 -32.88
C PRO A 531 4.59 17.90 -33.83
N VAL A 532 3.96 19.00 -33.42
CA VAL A 532 3.02 19.74 -34.26
C VAL A 532 3.82 20.48 -35.32
N VAL A 533 3.84 19.96 -36.55
CA VAL A 533 4.35 20.72 -37.70
C VAL A 533 3.40 21.88 -37.94
N GLY A 534 3.81 23.08 -37.57
CA GLY A 534 3.06 24.29 -37.87
C GLY A 534 2.86 24.41 -39.38
N LYS A 535 1.60 24.40 -39.83
CA LYS A 535 1.26 25.04 -41.09
C LYS A 535 1.42 26.54 -40.86
N GLU A 536 2.64 27.04 -41.05
CA GLU A 536 2.79 28.47 -41.32
C GLU A 536 1.98 28.78 -42.58
N ASN A 537 1.07 29.74 -42.47
CA ASN A 537 0.35 30.30 -43.60
C ASN A 537 1.35 30.99 -44.54
N THR A 538 1.91 30.25 -45.50
CA THR A 538 2.38 30.83 -46.76
C THR A 538 1.27 30.66 -47.78
N GLN A 539 0.41 31.67 -47.81
CA GLN A 539 -0.52 31.89 -48.90
C GLN A 539 0.29 32.38 -50.11
N GLN A 540 0.67 31.46 -51.01
CA GLN A 540 0.87 31.78 -52.43
C GLN A 540 0.77 30.52 -53.29
N ASP A 541 -0.09 30.65 -54.30
CA ASP A 541 -0.48 29.65 -55.30
C ASP A 541 0.71 29.06 -56.08
N ASN A 542 0.74 27.74 -56.29
CA ASN A 542 0.30 27.09 -57.55
C ASN A 542 0.58 25.57 -57.57
N ASP A 543 -0.28 24.88 -58.30
CA ASP A 543 -0.28 23.44 -58.60
C ASP A 543 1.07 22.85 -59.04
N THR A 544 1.48 21.73 -58.43
CA THR A 544 1.79 20.47 -59.14
C THR A 544 1.99 19.29 -58.18
N SER A 545 1.48 18.13 -58.60
CA SER A 545 1.58 16.83 -57.93
C SER A 545 3.00 16.41 -57.58
N GLY A 546 3.23 15.94 -56.35
CA GLY A 546 4.49 15.33 -55.93
C GLY A 546 4.38 14.53 -54.64
N SER A 547 4.52 13.21 -54.77
CA SER A 547 4.61 12.19 -53.72
C SER A 547 5.84 12.40 -52.80
N PHE A 548 5.65 12.15 -51.49
CA PHE A 548 6.60 11.76 -50.42
C PHE A 548 8.06 12.28 -50.39
N ALA A 549 8.45 12.82 -49.23
CA ALA A 549 9.78 12.69 -48.59
C ALA A 549 9.61 13.07 -47.09
N SER A 550 9.56 12.15 -46.11
CA SER A 550 10.67 11.41 -45.50
C SER A 550 11.95 12.24 -45.39
N LEU A 551 12.12 12.95 -44.27
CA LEU A 551 13.39 13.57 -43.90
C LEU A 551 14.32 12.51 -43.32
N SER A 552 15.41 12.26 -44.04
CA SER A 552 16.51 11.39 -43.67
C SER A 552 17.35 12.02 -42.55
N LEU A 553 17.44 11.36 -41.39
CA LEU A 553 18.59 11.52 -40.49
C LEU A 553 19.65 10.51 -40.94
N GLY A 554 20.65 11.00 -41.65
CA GLY A 554 21.86 10.25 -41.98
C GLY A 554 23.07 11.00 -41.45
N PHE A 555 23.73 10.46 -40.43
CA PHE A 555 25.19 10.46 -40.32
C PHE A 555 25.62 9.43 -39.27
N LEU A 556 25.79 8.18 -39.71
CA LEU A 556 26.67 7.21 -39.06
C LEU A 556 27.88 7.05 -39.97
N SER A 557 29.07 7.22 -39.41
CA SER A 557 30.33 6.77 -40.02
C SER A 557 31.15 6.08 -38.95
N SER A 558 31.27 4.76 -39.08
CA SER A 558 32.44 3.99 -38.64
C SER A 558 33.53 4.21 -39.71
N GLU A 559 34.79 4.47 -39.40
CA GLU A 559 35.75 3.47 -38.92
C GLU A 559 37.12 4.10 -38.59
N SER A 560 37.81 3.52 -37.59
CA SER A 560 39.25 3.14 -37.60
C SER A 560 40.38 4.15 -37.27
N THR A 561 41.03 3.85 -36.13
CA THR A 561 42.48 3.89 -35.80
C THR A 561 43.17 5.23 -35.43
N LYS A 562 43.54 5.38 -34.15
CA LYS A 562 44.96 5.41 -33.66
C LYS A 562 45.08 5.81 -32.17
N GLN A 563 45.89 5.03 -31.46
CA GLN A 563 46.83 5.38 -30.39
C GLN A 563 46.29 5.93 -29.05
N GLN A 564 46.39 5.08 -28.02
CA GLN A 564 46.56 5.46 -26.62
C GLN A 564 47.93 4.94 -26.13
N PRO A 565 48.71 5.74 -25.38
CA PRO A 565 49.85 5.25 -24.62
C PRO A 565 49.43 4.90 -23.18
N GLN A 566 49.95 3.77 -22.72
CA GLN A 566 50.04 3.35 -21.32
C GLN A 566 51.04 4.25 -20.55
N PRO A 567 50.97 4.28 -19.21
CA PRO A 567 52.03 3.56 -18.50
C PRO A 567 51.56 2.70 -17.32
N GLN A 568 52.34 1.66 -17.07
CA GLN A 568 52.30 0.72 -15.96
C GLN A 568 52.97 1.27 -14.70
N GLY A 569 52.58 0.72 -13.55
CA GLY A 569 53.38 0.63 -12.31
C GLY A 569 52.50 0.77 -11.08
N ALA A 570 52.62 0.02 -9.99
CA ALA A 570 53.33 -1.20 -9.62
C ALA A 570 52.73 -1.63 -8.26
N PHE A 571 52.93 -2.90 -7.90
CA PHE A 571 52.44 -3.55 -6.69
C PHE A 571 52.85 -2.86 -5.37
N GLY A 572 51.99 -2.98 -4.36
CA GLY A 572 52.29 -2.71 -2.95
C GLY A 572 51.25 -3.36 -2.04
N ASN A 573 51.59 -4.54 -1.55
CA ASN A 573 50.85 -5.34 -0.57
C ASN A 573 51.19 -4.80 0.82
N ASP A 574 50.22 -4.59 1.72
CA ASP A 574 50.50 -4.61 3.16
C ASP A 574 49.26 -4.93 4.00
N ASN A 575 49.41 -6.03 4.76
CA ASN A 575 48.53 -6.49 5.83
C ASN A 575 48.65 -5.59 7.05
N TYR A 576 47.54 -5.30 7.72
CA TYR A 576 47.53 -5.17 9.19
C TYR A 576 46.27 -5.81 9.78
N ALA A 577 46.53 -6.81 10.62
CA ALA A 577 45.58 -7.47 11.51
C ALA A 577 45.30 -6.58 12.73
N GLY A 578 44.10 -6.70 13.32
CA GLY A 578 43.88 -6.18 14.66
C GLY A 578 42.44 -6.10 15.13
N ALA A 579 42.08 -7.08 15.98
CA ALA A 579 41.10 -7.05 17.06
C ALA A 579 39.61 -7.12 16.69
N GLY A 580 39.06 -8.31 16.94
CA GLY A 580 37.64 -8.60 16.84
C GLY A 580 36.80 -7.98 17.96
N LEU A 581 35.52 -7.86 17.64
CA LEU A 581 34.43 -7.67 18.56
C LEU A 581 33.26 -8.51 18.04
N ASP A 582 32.97 -9.56 18.80
CA ASP A 582 31.74 -10.33 18.91
C ASP A 582 30.59 -9.90 17.96
N GLU A 583 30.57 -10.51 16.78
CA GLU A 583 29.37 -10.65 15.96
C GLU A 583 28.61 -11.87 16.49
N ASP A 584 27.63 -11.65 17.36
CA ASP A 584 26.57 -12.61 17.71
C ASP A 584 25.50 -11.89 18.54
N ASP A 585 24.72 -11.02 17.89
CA ASP A 585 23.38 -10.65 18.37
C ASP A 585 22.43 -10.63 17.15
N ASP A 586 22.42 -11.78 16.46
CA ASP A 586 21.56 -12.08 15.33
C ASP A 586 20.11 -12.18 15.83
N PHE A 587 19.38 -11.06 15.74
CA PHE A 587 18.00 -10.92 16.18
C PHE A 587 16.98 -11.50 15.17
N GLU A 588 17.44 -12.24 14.16
CA GLU A 588 16.60 -12.72 13.05
C GLU A 588 15.87 -14.05 13.31
N ASP A 589 16.19 -14.78 14.38
CA ASP A 589 15.51 -16.05 14.64
C ASP A 589 14.23 -15.89 15.49
N GLU A 590 13.10 -16.05 14.79
CA GLU A 590 11.71 -16.20 15.26
C GLU A 590 10.86 -14.92 15.39
N VAL A 591 10.93 -14.11 14.34
CA VAL A 591 9.81 -13.26 13.92
C VAL A 591 8.60 -14.14 13.53
N ILE A 592 7.38 -13.63 13.76
CA ILE A 592 6.10 -14.33 13.54
C ILE A 592 5.97 -14.78 12.08
N VAL A 593 6.42 -16.00 11.79
CA VAL A 593 6.11 -16.72 10.56
C VAL A 593 4.61 -16.94 10.52
N PHE A 594 3.99 -16.58 9.40
CA PHE A 594 2.61 -16.93 9.07
C PHE A 594 2.31 -18.39 9.44
N ARG A 595 1.43 -18.62 10.43
CA ARG A 595 0.94 -19.96 10.80
C ARG A 595 -0.56 -20.07 10.47
N PRO A 596 -0.96 -20.92 9.50
CA PRO A 596 -2.37 -21.09 9.13
C PRO A 596 -3.21 -21.61 10.30
N SER A 597 -4.49 -21.20 10.36
CA SER A 597 -5.49 -21.83 11.23
C SER A 597 -5.77 -23.28 10.78
N PRO A 598 -6.03 -24.23 11.70
CA PRO A 598 -6.18 -25.67 11.38
C PRO A 598 -7.41 -26.07 10.56
N ALA A 599 -8.27 -25.13 10.15
CA ALA A 599 -9.63 -25.41 9.67
C ALA A 599 -9.73 -26.09 8.28
N LEU A 600 -8.62 -26.46 7.64
CA LEU A 600 -8.60 -27.07 6.31
C LEU A 600 -7.88 -28.42 6.22
N ARG A 601 -7.46 -29.02 7.34
CA ARG A 601 -6.76 -30.32 7.32
C ARG A 601 -7.68 -31.55 7.14
N GLY A 602 -8.93 -31.34 6.73
CA GLY A 602 -9.94 -32.38 6.60
C GLY A 602 -10.62 -32.37 5.25
N GLN A 603 -9.86 -32.49 4.14
CA GLN A 603 -10.37 -32.91 2.83
C GLN A 603 -9.20 -33.16 1.87
N SER A 604 -8.41 -34.20 2.15
CA SER A 604 -7.54 -34.82 1.15
C SER A 604 -7.26 -36.25 1.58
N GLY A 605 -8.18 -37.14 1.22
CA GLY A 605 -8.01 -38.58 1.31
C GLY A 605 -8.55 -39.18 0.02
N SER A 606 -7.66 -39.39 -0.94
CA SER A 606 -7.92 -40.16 -2.15
C SER A 606 -7.95 -41.65 -1.79
N GLN A 607 -9.11 -42.30 -1.88
CA GLN A 607 -9.19 -43.75 -2.09
C GLN A 607 -10.39 -44.10 -2.99
N PRO A 608 -10.28 -45.20 -3.78
CA PRO A 608 -11.04 -45.37 -5.01
C PRO A 608 -12.43 -45.95 -4.79
N VAL A 609 -13.31 -45.58 -5.72
CA VAL A 609 -14.73 -45.94 -5.84
C VAL A 609 -14.92 -47.47 -5.91
N LYS A 610 -15.81 -48.00 -5.06
CA LYS A 610 -16.60 -49.21 -5.37
C LYS A 610 -18.08 -48.88 -5.19
N GLN A 611 -18.83 -49.04 -6.28
CA GLN A 611 -20.28 -48.97 -6.34
C GLN A 611 -20.90 -50.08 -5.48
N HIS A 612 -21.97 -49.79 -4.75
CA HIS A 612 -23.19 -50.60 -4.60
C HIS A 612 -24.29 -49.71 -4.00
N GLY A 613 -25.49 -49.76 -4.58
CA GLY A 613 -26.62 -48.91 -4.21
C GLY A 613 -27.44 -49.44 -3.02
N SER A 614 -28.14 -48.54 -2.33
CA SER A 614 -29.56 -48.64 -1.95
C SER A 614 -29.98 -47.48 -1.03
N SER A 615 -31.04 -46.77 -1.43
CA SER A 615 -32.19 -46.28 -0.65
C SER A 615 -32.05 -45.53 0.70
N MET A 616 -32.57 -44.28 0.66
CA MET A 616 -33.48 -43.62 1.62
C MET A 616 -32.99 -42.86 2.90
N THR A 617 -33.49 -41.61 2.95
CA THR A 617 -33.97 -40.78 4.08
C THR A 617 -33.00 -40.07 5.04
N GLY A 618 -32.88 -38.74 4.85
CA GLY A 618 -33.47 -37.74 5.75
C GLY A 618 -32.64 -37.17 6.90
N ALA A 619 -32.07 -35.97 6.72
CA ALA A 619 -32.23 -34.80 7.63
C ALA A 619 -31.39 -33.59 7.15
N PRO A 620 -31.94 -32.36 7.14
CA PRO A 620 -31.26 -31.15 6.65
C PRO A 620 -30.41 -30.45 7.72
N SER A 621 -29.32 -29.82 7.27
CA SER A 621 -28.44 -28.95 8.05
C SER A 621 -29.12 -27.63 8.44
N PRO A 622 -28.88 -27.08 9.64
CA PRO A 622 -29.54 -25.87 10.11
C PRO A 622 -28.82 -24.62 9.62
N LEU A 623 -29.41 -23.97 8.63
CA LEU A 623 -29.17 -22.58 8.26
C LEU A 623 -30.51 -22.03 7.81
N ASP A 624 -31.34 -21.63 8.79
CA ASP A 624 -32.48 -20.70 8.62
C ASP A 624 -33.27 -20.58 9.93
N THR A 625 -33.00 -19.52 10.72
CA THR A 625 -34.03 -18.88 11.56
C THR A 625 -33.63 -17.42 11.88
N LEU A 626 -34.22 -16.51 11.10
CA LEU A 626 -34.90 -15.23 11.46
C LEU A 626 -34.31 -14.39 12.62
N SER A 627 -33.87 -13.15 12.41
CA SER A 627 -34.67 -11.91 12.20
C SER A 627 -35.65 -11.59 13.33
N GLY A 628 -35.35 -10.53 14.08
CA GLY A 628 -36.21 -9.90 15.08
C GLY A 628 -35.54 -8.66 15.67
N GLY A 629 -36.15 -7.48 15.50
CA GLY A 629 -35.58 -6.17 15.83
C GLY A 629 -35.56 -5.80 17.31
N GLY A 630 -34.74 -4.80 17.65
CA GLY A 630 -34.67 -4.17 18.97
C GLY A 630 -33.59 -3.08 19.02
N ALA A 631 -33.95 -1.93 19.59
CA ALA A 631 -33.30 -0.63 19.46
C ALA A 631 -31.97 -0.43 20.24
N PHE A 632 -31.29 0.66 19.86
CA PHE A 632 -30.07 1.27 20.40
C PHE A 632 -29.96 1.40 21.93
N SER A 633 -28.74 1.24 22.46
CA SER A 633 -28.13 2.21 23.40
C SER A 633 -26.62 1.95 23.56
N LEU A 634 -25.78 2.91 23.18
CA LEU A 634 -24.35 2.98 23.50
C LEU A 634 -24.14 4.09 24.54
N ARG A 635 -23.68 3.73 25.74
CA ARG A 635 -23.10 4.67 26.71
C ARG A 635 -21.60 4.33 26.84
N ALA A 636 -20.76 5.35 26.70
CA ALA A 636 -19.31 5.25 26.78
C ALA A 636 -18.81 4.79 28.17
N PRO A 637 -17.67 4.08 28.26
CA PRO A 637 -16.97 3.91 29.52
C PRO A 637 -16.03 5.11 29.77
N SER A 638 -16.31 5.86 30.84
CA SER A 638 -15.38 6.82 31.46
C SER A 638 -14.52 6.12 32.54
N PRO A 639 -13.37 6.70 32.93
CA PRO A 639 -12.29 5.99 33.61
C PRO A 639 -12.56 5.76 35.10
N ILE A 640 -12.02 4.65 35.62
CA ILE A 640 -12.15 4.20 37.01
C ILE A 640 -11.15 4.96 37.89
N SER A 641 -11.63 5.51 39.01
CA SER A 641 -10.86 5.81 40.23
C SER A 641 -11.81 5.74 41.45
N PRO A 642 -11.30 5.50 42.68
CA PRO A 642 -11.89 4.61 43.69
C PRO A 642 -12.93 5.27 44.63
N PRO A 643 -13.60 4.52 45.54
CA PRO A 643 -14.95 4.84 45.99
C PRO A 643 -14.99 5.59 47.32
N GLU A 644 -15.83 6.63 47.43
CA GLU A 644 -16.42 7.09 48.69
C GLU A 644 -17.78 7.77 48.49
N GLY A 645 -18.73 7.50 49.41
CA GLY A 645 -19.66 8.51 49.91
C GLY A 645 -21.01 8.74 49.21
N ASN A 646 -22.06 8.12 49.77
CA ASN A 646 -23.49 8.44 49.61
C ASN A 646 -23.81 9.95 49.75
N THR A 647 -24.72 10.51 48.93
CA THR A 647 -25.94 11.25 49.35
C THR A 647 -26.75 11.86 48.18
N ASN A 648 -28.07 11.87 48.37
CA ASN A 648 -29.16 12.35 47.50
C ASN A 648 -29.09 13.86 47.14
N ASN A 649 -29.54 14.25 45.94
CA ASN A 649 -30.74 15.08 45.76
C ASN A 649 -31.13 15.38 44.29
N GLN A 650 -32.42 15.69 44.14
CA GLN A 650 -33.23 15.89 42.94
C GLN A 650 -32.99 17.21 42.17
N ASN A 651 -33.32 17.19 40.86
CA ASN A 651 -34.20 18.13 40.11
C ASN A 651 -33.69 18.65 38.74
N SER A 652 -34.44 18.27 37.70
CA SER A 652 -34.96 19.03 36.52
C SER A 652 -34.14 20.16 35.87
N ALA A 653 -33.91 20.08 34.54
CA ALA A 653 -34.69 20.81 33.51
C ALA A 653 -33.97 20.92 32.14
N PHE A 654 -34.76 20.69 31.08
CA PHE A 654 -34.67 20.98 29.64
C PHE A 654 -33.53 21.84 29.04
N GLY A 655 -33.07 21.42 27.85
CA GLY A 655 -32.37 22.28 26.88
C GLY A 655 -31.79 21.49 25.70
N SER A 656 -32.60 21.20 24.70
CA SER A 656 -32.22 20.49 23.46
C SER A 656 -31.47 21.43 22.49
N ALA A 657 -30.28 21.04 22.04
CA ALA A 657 -29.58 21.68 20.92
C ALA A 657 -28.87 20.60 20.07
N ASN A 658 -29.36 20.43 18.84
CA ASN A 658 -28.84 19.54 17.80
C ASN A 658 -27.48 20.07 17.29
N GLY A 659 -26.45 19.23 17.35
CA GLY A 659 -25.15 19.47 16.72
C GLY A 659 -24.54 18.15 16.23
N SER A 660 -24.68 17.89 14.94
CA SER A 660 -24.11 16.73 14.23
C SER A 660 -22.59 16.86 14.12
N PHE A 661 -21.83 16.09 14.90
CA PHE A 661 -20.38 15.98 14.76
C PHE A 661 -19.99 14.80 13.86
N GLY A 662 -19.34 15.15 12.75
CA GLY A 662 -18.83 14.23 11.74
C GLY A 662 -17.55 13.51 12.17
N THR A 663 -17.37 12.34 11.58
CA THR A 663 -16.23 11.43 11.63
C THR A 663 -14.92 12.14 11.27
N SER A 664 -13.99 12.18 12.23
CA SER A 664 -12.61 12.67 12.06
C SER A 664 -11.63 11.52 12.31
N LEU A 665 -10.52 11.54 11.56
CA LEU A 665 -9.45 10.54 11.43
C LEU A 665 -9.72 9.39 10.45
N GLY A 666 -9.58 9.71 9.16
CA GLY A 666 -9.55 8.74 8.08
C GLY A 666 -8.24 7.95 8.06
N TYR A 667 -8.13 6.93 8.90
CA TYR A 667 -7.42 5.70 8.55
C TYR A 667 -8.50 4.68 8.15
N PRO A 668 -8.51 4.16 6.91
CA PRO A 668 -9.52 3.21 6.50
C PRO A 668 -9.40 1.93 7.32
N SER A 669 -10.30 1.75 8.28
CA SER A 669 -10.40 0.53 9.09
C SER A 669 -10.63 -0.68 8.18
N PHE A 670 -10.07 -1.84 8.54
CA PHE A 670 -10.35 -3.14 7.92
C PHE A 670 -11.86 -3.42 7.70
N ASN A 671 -12.75 -2.82 8.49
CA ASN A 671 -14.20 -3.02 8.39
C ASN A 671 -14.89 -2.20 7.27
N THR A 672 -14.21 -1.23 6.65
CA THR A 672 -14.80 -0.40 5.58
C THR A 672 -15.06 -1.18 4.29
N PHE A 673 -14.58 -2.42 4.18
CA PHE A 673 -14.75 -3.27 3.00
C PHE A 673 -16.05 -4.09 2.99
N ASN A 674 -16.88 -4.03 4.04
CA ASN A 674 -18.17 -4.72 4.07
C ASN A 674 -19.41 -3.82 4.03
N ASP A 675 -19.27 -2.49 4.18
CA ASP A 675 -20.40 -1.56 4.06
C ASP A 675 -20.34 -0.80 2.74
N ALA A 676 -20.91 -1.41 1.71
CA ALA A 676 -21.27 -0.73 0.49
C ALA A 676 -22.53 0.11 0.72
N GLY A 677 -22.34 1.43 0.85
CA GLY A 677 -23.37 2.43 0.54
C GLY A 677 -24.38 2.72 1.65
N SER A 678 -24.23 3.89 2.29
CA SER A 678 -25.39 4.63 2.78
C SER A 678 -25.38 6.02 2.15
N PHE A 679 -26.28 6.21 1.18
CA PHE A 679 -26.83 7.51 0.87
C PHE A 679 -28.35 7.37 0.73
N SER A 680 -29.04 8.04 1.66
CA SER A 680 -30.28 8.79 1.50
C SER A 680 -31.31 8.25 0.48
N SER A 681 -32.41 7.70 1.00
CA SER A 681 -33.71 7.77 0.33
C SER A 681 -34.74 8.43 1.27
N GLN A 682 -35.19 9.60 0.80
CA GLN A 682 -36.47 10.28 0.95
C GLN A 682 -37.41 9.96 2.13
N SER A 683 -37.80 11.06 2.78
CA SER A 683 -39.14 11.31 3.33
C SER A 683 -40.24 10.86 2.36
N LEU A 684 -41.23 10.13 2.88
CA LEU A 684 -42.63 10.21 2.47
C LEU A 684 -43.49 9.68 3.63
N LEU A 685 -44.26 10.62 4.21
CA LEU A 685 -45.33 10.52 5.24
C LEU A 685 -44.94 10.10 6.66
#